data_AF-A0A7S3ZSU0-F1
#
_entry.id   AF-A0A7S3ZSU0-F1
#
_cell.length_a   1.000
_cell.length_b   1.000
_cell.length_c   1.000
_cell.angle_alpha   90.00
_cell.angle_beta   90.00
_cell.angle_gamma   90.00
#
_symmetry.space_group_name_H-M   'P 1'
#
loop_
_entity.id
_entity.type
_entity.pdbx_description
1 polymer ?
#
loop_
_entity_poly.entity_id
_entity_poly.type
_entity_poly.pdbx_seq_one_letter_code
_entity_poly.pdbx_strand_id
1 'polypeptide(L)'
;MADPPVLCARHAFGLKGDVSSPIHYGDEATTIYPCGHSVVLYNSEAKDQELIPGLPQTKGITALALAPSRKWLCVAERGLETAQIGVYDVVHRKKKRVVQYQDIQTDTIVHMAFSHDGKYLLTQGSGPEWTLVLWAFDKKTVKPVGSTRTSDGSRSRVRMASFSPRDHGIIAASGDNGILRFLRVQEHQFRAIPFNLKRDPQDYLCHSFVGNRDALVLAGENGDLLYFENFEFRALLTGPPGSKTEATSSLVAFSKGFVAGGIEGSLRVFEKSDDPRAHYECQRVFHVNDATLMDLTVSPSEETLLIASSDLALTTFNLANCDVANADDSKCFESLATSYHAAGVLALDTCARKPLIATVGSDHLLKVWDYRRKVCEVSRKFREPPTSVALHPSGLYVLVVFPSQAKLLALLENEASDVAEVEALGTSHVSFARGGHYFCLVNNSVVTVYDTFSCEKRYMLRAASRVATVCWQKGDRRLATVGRDGSCHTWDLATESRAEEAEGAPKAPFYDGAASVDLKRVFCACEDNTIREFGQKAVGQTAVTEFAPLLSIKTSESVGSLVLDERVLFTGSLSEEKPGFVYAHKLTGDDWATREPLKFPGHSTNITCIKLSYDRSQLFSGGSDGSIYVYDCSDVDQKGRTYVRSKTRDDDYTEEILVRRDELTSGVKEKADLANKVDELVLNNEYQLRLKDMQFKEELLKHQEKYSAELELDGQKYDALNDKKKKMEDAYEQQIKELEDQHRAEFRDLELQYDSKINSEVARYQGLVAARDAENRSWDQANLELTDSHTAEKKELQEAFDVKVEEEKRLQEAVRVETAELRQQFREEKVLVEEDADNEVDDEKASYESKLITEKRLTQKLRDENGLSKKKFAQLTKDVEDQKEEMASLRDREFDLRESIKNLEKDVQGHKKEIRERDETIADKEKRIFDLKKKNQELEKFKFVLDYKIKELKRQIEPRESEIADLRRQVEEMDLELEQYHKSNAALDLMIGELRLKLDGMSKELSQQKALIKAGEAYTRKFRRDLAMCAAGVDDQNDLKAGVKELYQRYVLDEDKRKDSEESTAGFDLQAEYARQREHLERNVAQLKRKVLKDEKMYKTDKKRMASEGKLLTETMAKLKAVHAEDLQRREDLAVKAEEQSSDPRLAEIVAGLGERAQMLEELMGEAGLLHPPPLPQ
;
A
#
# COMPACT_ATOMS: atom_id res chain seq x y z
N MET A 1 -29.92 1.47 20.65
CA MET A 1 -29.28 2.22 19.54
C MET A 1 -30.23 3.35 19.19
N ALA A 2 -29.74 4.58 19.05
CA ALA A 2 -30.57 5.71 18.65
C ALA A 2 -30.99 5.54 17.18
N ASP A 3 -32.22 5.91 16.84
CA ASP A 3 -32.72 5.90 15.46
C ASP A 3 -31.84 6.81 14.57
N PRO A 4 -31.47 6.39 13.35
CA PRO A 4 -30.60 7.18 12.47
C PRO A 4 -31.29 8.51 12.07
N PRO A 5 -30.52 9.62 11.92
CA PRO A 5 -31.10 10.88 11.51
C PRO A 5 -31.67 10.80 10.08
N VAL A 6 -32.72 11.58 9.81
CA VAL A 6 -33.41 11.62 8.50
C VAL A 6 -32.46 12.05 7.38
N LEU A 7 -31.56 12.99 7.68
CA LEU A 7 -30.45 13.38 6.81
C LEU A 7 -29.15 13.35 7.62
N CYS A 8 -28.06 12.92 6.96
CA CYS A 8 -26.71 13.00 7.51
C CYS A 8 -25.79 13.60 6.45
N ALA A 9 -25.21 14.77 6.72
CA ALA A 9 -24.19 15.35 5.84
C ALA A 9 -22.95 14.44 5.85
N ARG A 10 -22.54 13.96 4.67
CA ARG A 10 -21.39 13.06 4.50
C ARG A 10 -20.20 13.73 3.87
N HIS A 11 -20.46 14.65 2.95
CA HIS A 11 -19.43 15.26 2.15
C HIS A 11 -19.85 16.68 1.80
N ALA A 12 -18.88 17.60 1.75
CA ALA A 12 -19.08 18.96 1.29
C ALA A 12 -17.97 19.30 0.29
N PHE A 13 -18.37 19.73 -0.90
CA PHE A 13 -17.48 20.34 -1.87
C PHE A 13 -17.49 21.84 -1.64
N GLY A 14 -16.32 22.42 -1.38
CA GLY A 14 -16.16 23.85 -1.18
C GLY A 14 -15.03 24.17 -0.22
N LEU A 15 -14.46 25.35 -0.39
CA LEU A 15 -13.55 25.97 0.56
C LEU A 15 -14.03 27.40 0.78
N LYS A 16 -14.09 27.85 2.02
CA LYS A 16 -14.52 29.21 2.35
C LYS A 16 -13.30 30.15 2.35
N GLY A 17 -13.20 31.03 1.34
CA GLY A 17 -12.02 31.88 1.10
C GLY A 17 -11.92 33.16 1.95
N ASP A 18 -13.00 33.61 2.59
CA ASP A 18 -13.04 34.79 3.47
C ASP A 18 -12.64 34.48 4.92
N VAL A 19 -12.12 33.27 5.18
CA VAL A 19 -11.69 32.84 6.52
C VAL A 19 -10.19 33.09 6.70
N SER A 20 -9.82 33.70 7.83
CA SER A 20 -8.41 33.83 8.23
C SER A 20 -7.86 32.50 8.71
N SER A 21 -6.64 32.18 8.28
CA SER A 21 -5.95 30.91 8.55
C SER A 21 -6.83 29.70 8.25
N PRO A 22 -7.36 29.56 7.02
CA PRO A 22 -8.39 28.58 6.69
C PRO A 22 -7.89 27.13 6.71
N ILE A 23 -6.58 26.87 6.65
CA ILE A 23 -6.06 25.51 6.50
C ILE A 23 -5.14 25.09 7.63
N HIS A 24 -5.36 23.88 8.16
CA HIS A 24 -4.50 23.29 9.19
C HIS A 24 -4.36 21.77 9.02
N TYR A 25 -3.21 21.22 9.40
CA TYR A 25 -3.05 19.77 9.58
C TYR A 25 -3.49 19.35 11.00
N GLY A 26 -4.51 18.51 11.11
CA GLY A 26 -4.91 17.87 12.36
C GLY A 26 -3.90 16.78 12.77
N ASP A 27 -3.62 15.88 11.85
CA ASP A 27 -2.53 14.88 11.89
C ASP A 27 -1.84 14.85 10.51
N GLU A 28 -1.02 13.83 10.21
CA GLU A 28 -0.36 13.70 8.89
C GLU A 28 -1.35 13.50 7.73
N ALA A 29 -2.45 12.77 7.96
CA ALA A 29 -3.41 12.41 6.93
C ALA A 29 -4.66 13.32 6.92
N THR A 30 -4.94 14.00 8.03
CA THR A 30 -6.17 14.74 8.26
C THR A 30 -5.92 16.23 8.12
N THR A 31 -6.47 16.82 7.05
CA THR A 31 -6.50 18.27 6.84
C THR A 31 -7.81 18.86 7.34
N ILE A 32 -7.75 20.09 7.85
CA ILE A 32 -8.87 20.82 8.44
C ILE A 32 -9.07 22.09 7.65
N TYR A 33 -10.27 22.32 7.13
CA TYR A 33 -10.62 23.54 6.42
C TYR A 33 -12.12 23.88 6.52
N PRO A 34 -12.51 25.16 6.40
CA PRO A 34 -13.91 25.57 6.46
C PRO A 34 -14.60 25.41 5.10
N CYS A 35 -15.84 24.94 5.11
CA CYS A 35 -16.72 24.88 3.94
C CYS A 35 -18.12 25.34 4.33
N GLY A 36 -18.64 26.40 3.70
CA GLY A 36 -19.92 26.99 4.07
C GLY A 36 -19.97 27.37 5.56
N HIS A 37 -20.93 26.78 6.30
CA HIS A 37 -21.06 26.95 7.76
C HIS A 37 -20.59 25.73 8.56
N SER A 38 -19.68 24.94 8.01
CA SER A 38 -19.09 23.77 8.66
C SER A 38 -17.57 23.79 8.56
N VAL A 39 -16.91 23.12 9.51
CA VAL A 39 -15.50 22.77 9.41
C VAL A 39 -15.39 21.33 8.91
N VAL A 40 -14.63 21.12 7.86
CA VAL A 40 -14.33 19.83 7.24
C VAL A 40 -13.04 19.27 7.85
N LEU A 41 -13.11 18.04 8.35
CA LEU A 41 -11.96 17.20 8.64
C LEU A 41 -11.83 16.20 7.49
N TYR A 42 -10.85 16.39 6.61
CA TYR A 42 -10.64 15.55 5.44
C TYR A 42 -9.43 14.64 5.66
N ASN A 43 -9.66 13.32 5.59
CA ASN A 43 -8.59 12.34 5.62
C ASN A 43 -8.16 12.02 4.18
N SER A 44 -6.91 12.34 3.83
CA SER A 44 -6.35 12.17 2.49
C SER A 44 -6.16 10.70 2.10
N GLU A 45 -5.81 9.83 3.05
CA GLU A 45 -5.62 8.39 2.80
C GLU A 45 -6.95 7.67 2.54
N ALA A 46 -7.95 7.92 3.37
CA ALA A 46 -9.28 7.32 3.27
C ALA A 46 -10.20 8.02 2.26
N LYS A 47 -9.80 9.21 1.78
CA LYS A 47 -10.63 10.13 0.97
C LYS A 47 -12.01 10.34 1.57
N ASP A 48 -12.08 10.50 2.89
CA ASP A 48 -13.33 10.71 3.62
C ASP A 48 -13.37 12.03 4.36
N GLN A 49 -14.56 12.57 4.51
CA GLN A 49 -14.81 13.84 5.18
C GLN A 49 -15.70 13.64 6.39
N GLU A 50 -15.40 14.39 7.44
CA GLU A 50 -16.30 14.57 8.55
C GLU A 50 -16.57 16.05 8.77
N LEU A 51 -17.84 16.38 8.99
CA LEU A 51 -18.32 17.75 9.04
C LEU A 51 -18.67 18.11 10.48
N ILE A 52 -18.01 19.13 11.00
CA ILE A 52 -18.36 19.76 12.28
C ILE A 52 -19.23 20.98 11.96
N PRO A 53 -20.54 20.96 12.26
CA PRO A 53 -21.40 22.10 11.97
C PRO A 53 -21.07 23.27 12.90
N GLY A 54 -21.12 24.49 12.35
CA GLY A 54 -21.01 25.74 13.08
C GLY A 54 -22.16 25.97 14.06
N LEU A 55 -22.11 27.10 14.77
CA LEU A 55 -23.13 27.45 15.75
C LEU A 55 -24.45 27.85 15.05
N PRO A 56 -25.63 27.48 15.58
CA PRO A 56 -26.89 27.76 14.89
C PRO A 56 -27.28 29.25 14.80
N GLN A 57 -26.66 30.12 15.63
CA GLN A 57 -27.04 31.53 15.82
C GLN A 57 -25.98 32.50 15.25
N THR A 58 -25.17 32.03 14.30
CA THR A 58 -24.05 32.78 13.71
C THR A 58 -24.17 32.79 12.20
N LYS A 59 -23.64 33.83 11.55
CA LYS A 59 -23.76 34.05 10.09
C LYS A 59 -22.74 33.26 9.28
N GLY A 60 -21.62 32.85 9.90
CA GLY A 60 -20.54 32.18 9.19
C GLY A 60 -19.24 32.11 9.99
N ILE A 61 -18.35 31.21 9.60
CA ILE A 61 -16.99 31.11 10.15
C ILE A 61 -16.13 32.26 9.60
N THR A 62 -15.28 32.88 10.43
CA THR A 62 -14.41 34.00 10.05
C THR A 62 -12.92 33.74 10.29
N ALA A 63 -12.56 32.92 11.28
CA ALA A 63 -11.17 32.53 11.52
C ALA A 63 -11.10 31.14 12.16
N LEU A 64 -10.02 30.43 11.89
CA LEU A 64 -9.68 29.16 12.56
C LEU A 64 -8.36 29.30 13.30
N ALA A 65 -8.20 28.53 14.38
CA ALA A 65 -6.93 28.34 15.04
C ALA A 65 -6.85 26.95 15.66
N LEU A 66 -5.82 26.19 15.29
CA LEU A 66 -5.51 24.89 15.88
C LEU A 66 -4.47 25.05 16.99
N ALA A 67 -4.72 24.45 18.16
CA ALA A 67 -3.74 24.43 19.24
C ALA A 67 -2.52 23.56 18.85
N PRO A 68 -1.29 23.87 19.30
CA PRO A 68 -0.09 23.07 18.98
C PRO A 68 -0.21 21.59 19.40
N SER A 69 -0.98 21.31 20.45
CA SER A 69 -1.32 19.94 20.85
C SER A 69 -2.21 19.16 19.86
N ARG A 70 -2.71 19.82 18.82
CA ARG A 70 -3.66 19.33 17.79
C ARG A 70 -5.00 18.80 18.30
N LYS A 71 -5.21 18.86 19.61
CA LYS A 71 -6.44 18.39 20.26
C LYS A 71 -7.58 19.39 20.18
N TRP A 72 -7.27 20.68 20.22
CA TRP A 72 -8.25 21.75 20.36
C TRP A 72 -8.28 22.61 19.11
N LEU A 73 -9.45 22.76 18.53
CA LEU A 73 -9.71 23.67 17.42
C LEU A 73 -10.65 24.79 17.92
N CYS A 74 -10.23 26.03 17.73
CA CYS A 74 -11.06 27.20 17.94
C CYS A 74 -11.59 27.68 16.58
N VAL A 75 -12.91 27.86 16.51
CA VAL A 75 -13.61 28.38 15.34
C VAL A 75 -14.25 29.69 15.75
N ALA A 76 -13.81 30.79 15.15
CA ALA A 76 -14.45 32.08 15.31
C ALA A 76 -15.58 32.19 14.30
N GLU A 77 -16.74 32.60 14.78
CA GLU A 77 -17.94 32.73 13.99
C GLU A 77 -18.54 34.12 14.17
N ARG A 78 -19.03 34.68 13.05
CA ARG A 78 -19.69 35.98 13.02
C ARG A 78 -21.02 35.90 13.75
N GLY A 79 -21.12 36.57 14.89
CA GLY A 79 -22.38 36.64 15.64
C GLY A 79 -23.36 37.65 15.05
N LEU A 80 -24.60 37.62 15.52
CA LEU A 80 -25.60 38.65 15.22
C LEU A 80 -25.26 39.99 15.88
N GLU A 81 -24.78 39.96 17.13
CA GLU A 81 -24.40 41.15 17.92
C GLU A 81 -22.91 41.14 18.29
N THR A 82 -22.40 40.02 18.82
CA THR A 82 -21.00 39.86 19.22
C THR A 82 -20.41 38.59 18.64
N ALA A 83 -19.15 38.63 18.22
CA ALA A 83 -18.43 37.45 17.74
C ALA A 83 -18.44 36.29 18.76
N GLN A 84 -18.57 35.06 18.28
CA GLN A 84 -18.58 33.86 19.10
C GLN A 84 -17.41 32.95 18.75
N ILE A 85 -16.84 32.28 19.75
CA ILE A 85 -15.74 31.33 19.57
C ILE A 85 -16.22 29.94 20.01
N GLY A 86 -16.37 29.03 19.06
CA GLY A 86 -16.61 27.62 19.31
C GLY A 86 -15.30 26.89 19.59
N VAL A 87 -15.22 26.15 20.71
CA VAL A 87 -14.06 25.30 21.04
C VAL A 87 -14.44 23.84 20.85
N TYR A 88 -13.73 23.18 19.93
CA TYR A 88 -13.97 21.82 19.50
C TYR A 88 -12.79 20.92 19.89
N ASP A 89 -13.10 19.69 20.32
CA ASP A 89 -12.12 18.62 20.49
C ASP A 89 -12.01 17.87 19.15
N VAL A 90 -10.86 17.99 18.48
CA VAL A 90 -10.61 17.39 17.16
C VAL A 90 -10.54 15.86 17.26
N VAL A 91 -10.00 15.34 18.37
CA VAL A 91 -9.84 13.90 18.59
C VAL A 91 -11.19 13.23 18.83
N HIS A 92 -12.01 13.81 19.72
CA HIS A 92 -13.33 13.27 20.06
C HIS A 92 -14.45 13.79 19.15
N ARG A 93 -14.14 14.71 18.24
CA ARG A 93 -15.04 15.27 17.23
C ARG A 93 -16.30 15.86 17.84
N LYS A 94 -16.13 16.55 18.97
CA LYS A 94 -17.24 17.11 19.75
C LYS A 94 -16.98 18.54 20.13
N LYS A 95 -18.02 19.36 19.98
CA LYS A 95 -18.05 20.70 20.58
C LYS A 95 -17.98 20.56 22.10
N LYS A 96 -17.04 21.28 22.71
CA LYS A 96 -16.87 21.30 24.16
C LYS A 96 -17.54 22.50 24.79
N ARG A 97 -17.42 23.68 24.20
CA ARG A 97 -17.98 24.93 24.73
C ARG A 97 -18.05 26.01 23.66
N VAL A 98 -18.81 27.06 23.96
CA VAL A 98 -18.85 28.33 23.23
C VAL A 98 -18.42 29.43 24.19
N VAL A 99 -17.58 30.33 23.72
CA VAL A 99 -17.03 31.45 24.49
C VAL A 99 -17.32 32.74 23.75
N GLN A 100 -17.65 33.80 24.49
CA GLN A 100 -17.89 35.14 23.96
C GLN A 100 -17.32 36.18 24.91
N TYR A 101 -16.88 37.32 24.39
CA TYR A 101 -16.42 38.46 25.17
C TYR A 101 -17.27 39.68 24.82
N GLN A 102 -18.07 40.15 25.77
CA GLN A 102 -19.00 41.26 25.52
C GLN A 102 -18.27 42.57 25.21
N ASP A 103 -17.10 42.79 25.80
CA ASP A 103 -16.34 44.04 25.61
C ASP A 103 -15.58 44.10 24.28
N ILE A 104 -15.59 43.03 23.46
CA ILE A 104 -14.99 43.07 22.11
C ILE A 104 -15.77 44.01 21.19
N GLN A 105 -17.07 44.25 21.48
CA GLN A 105 -17.97 45.19 20.77
C GLN A 105 -18.06 45.02 19.24
N THR A 106 -17.49 43.96 18.68
CA THR A 106 -17.56 43.64 17.25
C THR A 106 -18.23 42.30 17.01
N ASP A 107 -18.85 42.19 15.83
CA ASP A 107 -19.54 40.98 15.37
C ASP A 107 -18.58 39.93 14.77
N THR A 108 -17.34 40.34 14.46
CA THR A 108 -16.36 39.59 13.68
C THR A 108 -14.99 39.56 14.37
N ILE A 109 -14.35 38.39 14.34
CA ILE A 109 -12.94 38.19 14.70
C ILE A 109 -12.16 38.00 13.40
N VAL A 110 -11.12 38.80 13.22
CA VAL A 110 -10.30 38.84 12.00
C VAL A 110 -9.25 37.75 12.02
N HIS A 111 -8.57 37.52 13.15
CA HIS A 111 -7.48 36.55 13.25
C HIS A 111 -7.45 35.90 14.64
N MET A 112 -6.99 34.65 14.69
CA MET A 112 -6.76 33.91 15.93
C MET A 112 -5.41 33.20 15.91
N ALA A 113 -4.73 33.14 17.05
CA ALA A 113 -3.46 32.41 17.18
C ALA A 113 -3.33 31.79 18.56
N PHE A 114 -2.82 30.56 18.63
CA PHE A 114 -2.46 29.92 19.90
C PHE A 114 -1.00 30.21 20.28
N SER A 115 -0.72 30.26 21.58
CA SER A 115 0.65 30.22 22.07
C SER A 115 1.27 28.84 21.82
N HIS A 116 2.60 28.76 21.67
CA HIS A 116 3.31 27.51 21.38
C HIS A 116 3.12 26.43 22.46
N ASP A 117 2.91 26.84 23.72
CA ASP A 117 2.59 25.93 24.84
C ASP A 117 1.10 25.55 24.94
N GLY A 118 0.24 26.12 24.09
CA GLY A 118 -1.20 25.90 24.05
C GLY A 118 -1.99 26.46 25.24
N LYS A 119 -1.37 27.27 26.11
CA LYS A 119 -2.01 27.84 27.32
C LYS A 119 -2.72 29.16 27.08
N TYR A 120 -2.43 29.85 25.99
CA TYR A 120 -3.05 31.12 25.64
C TYR A 120 -3.61 31.08 24.22
N LEU A 121 -4.73 31.78 24.04
CA LEU A 121 -5.33 32.06 22.74
C LEU A 121 -5.40 33.57 22.56
N LEU A 122 -5.00 34.05 21.40
CA LEU A 122 -5.09 35.44 21.00
C LEU A 122 -6.20 35.60 19.97
N THR A 123 -7.03 36.62 20.15
CA THR A 123 -8.09 36.95 19.17
C THR A 123 -8.06 38.43 18.84
N GLN A 124 -8.02 38.75 17.55
CA GLN A 124 -8.08 40.12 17.05
C GLN A 124 -9.49 40.42 16.54
N GLY A 125 -10.18 41.36 17.19
CA GLY A 125 -11.47 41.90 16.72
C GLY A 125 -11.31 42.78 15.49
N SER A 126 -12.41 43.00 14.77
CA SER A 126 -12.48 43.87 13.60
C SER A 126 -12.52 45.37 13.97
N GLY A 127 -12.51 46.23 12.95
CA GLY A 127 -12.69 47.67 13.13
C GLY A 127 -14.11 48.03 13.57
N PRO A 128 -14.34 49.17 14.26
CA PRO A 128 -13.41 50.30 14.38
C PRO A 128 -12.40 50.21 15.53
N GLU A 129 -12.67 49.41 16.56
CA GLU A 129 -11.89 49.39 17.80
C GLU A 129 -10.60 48.56 17.72
N TRP A 130 -10.51 47.60 16.78
CA TRP A 130 -9.35 46.72 16.58
C TRP A 130 -8.82 46.15 17.90
N THR A 131 -9.72 45.61 18.74
CA THR A 131 -9.36 45.13 20.06
C THR A 131 -8.68 43.75 19.99
N LEU A 132 -7.49 43.66 20.58
CA LEU A 132 -6.76 42.42 20.77
C LEU A 132 -7.07 41.86 22.17
N VAL A 133 -7.53 40.61 22.24
CA VAL A 133 -7.87 39.95 23.51
C VAL A 133 -6.99 38.72 23.71
N LEU A 134 -6.42 38.64 24.91
CA LEU A 134 -5.68 37.47 25.41
C LEU A 134 -6.61 36.62 26.27
N TRP A 135 -6.70 35.35 25.91
CA TRP A 135 -7.47 34.34 26.60
C TRP A 135 -6.54 33.35 27.29
N ALA A 136 -6.73 33.12 28.59
CA ALA A 136 -6.14 31.96 29.24
C ALA A 136 -6.94 30.71 28.83
N PHE A 137 -6.25 29.76 28.21
CA PHE A 137 -6.79 28.55 27.65
C PHE A 137 -6.35 27.34 28.48
N ASP A 138 -7.22 26.89 29.38
CA ASP A 138 -7.05 25.66 30.15
C ASP A 138 -8.12 24.63 29.76
N LYS A 139 -7.81 23.34 29.95
CA LYS A 139 -8.70 22.20 29.66
C LYS A 139 -10.10 22.39 30.23
N LYS A 140 -10.21 23.00 31.42
CA LYS A 140 -11.48 23.22 32.13
C LYS A 140 -12.09 24.61 31.90
N THR A 141 -11.29 25.64 31.66
CA THR A 141 -11.78 27.02 31.57
C THR A 141 -11.06 27.80 30.47
N VAL A 142 -11.83 28.52 29.67
CA VAL A 142 -11.31 29.53 28.73
C VAL A 142 -11.86 30.87 29.21
N LYS A 143 -10.97 31.79 29.58
CA LYS A 143 -11.36 33.09 30.14
C LYS A 143 -10.59 34.23 29.48
N PRO A 144 -11.23 35.38 29.22
CA PRO A 144 -10.53 36.57 28.80
C PRO A 144 -9.74 37.11 30.00
N VAL A 145 -8.49 37.44 29.77
CA VAL A 145 -7.53 37.72 30.83
C VAL A 145 -6.85 39.08 30.64
N GLY A 146 -6.74 39.56 29.41
CA GLY A 146 -6.36 40.93 29.10
C GLY A 146 -6.90 41.38 27.74
N SER A 147 -7.08 42.68 27.56
CA SER A 147 -7.43 43.29 26.27
C SER A 147 -6.69 44.60 26.05
N THR A 148 -6.35 44.91 24.81
CA THR A 148 -5.75 46.20 24.40
C THR A 148 -6.24 46.60 23.01
N ARG A 149 -6.24 47.90 22.70
CA ARG A 149 -6.39 48.37 21.32
C ARG A 149 -5.05 48.27 20.59
N THR A 150 -5.06 47.74 19.36
CA THR A 150 -3.86 47.63 18.52
C THR A 150 -3.77 48.72 17.45
N SER A 151 -4.89 49.38 17.15
CA SER A 151 -4.98 50.51 16.23
C SER A 151 -5.97 51.55 16.75
N ASP A 152 -5.61 52.83 16.65
CA ASP A 152 -6.46 53.97 17.03
C ASP A 152 -7.20 54.58 15.82
N GLY A 153 -7.00 54.02 14.62
CA GLY A 153 -7.44 54.62 13.34
C GLY A 153 -8.44 53.77 12.57
N SER A 154 -9.55 54.39 12.15
CA SER A 154 -10.59 53.76 11.31
C SER A 154 -10.08 53.24 9.95
N ARG A 155 -8.94 53.72 9.45
CA ARG A 155 -8.33 53.33 8.17
C ARG A 155 -7.17 52.34 8.30
N SER A 156 -6.74 52.01 9.52
CA SER A 156 -5.52 51.24 9.76
C SER A 156 -5.92 49.85 10.27
N ARG A 157 -6.19 48.93 9.34
CA ARG A 157 -6.65 47.57 9.64
C ARG A 157 -5.51 46.69 10.17
N VAL A 158 -5.79 45.91 11.20
CA VAL A 158 -4.87 44.89 11.72
C VAL A 158 -5.23 43.55 11.08
N ARG A 159 -4.31 42.96 10.33
CA ARG A 159 -4.56 41.73 9.57
C ARG A 159 -4.31 40.48 10.39
N MET A 160 -3.27 40.49 11.19
CA MET A 160 -2.87 39.31 11.98
C MET A 160 -2.14 39.69 13.25
N ALA A 161 -2.19 38.77 14.21
CA ALA A 161 -1.40 38.82 15.43
C ALA A 161 -0.97 37.41 15.83
N SER A 162 0.30 37.24 16.20
CA SER A 162 0.89 35.94 16.54
C SER A 162 1.84 36.04 17.75
N PHE A 163 2.07 34.90 18.41
CA PHE A 163 3.00 34.78 19.54
C PHE A 163 4.41 34.45 19.04
N SER A 164 5.43 34.93 19.76
CA SER A 164 6.78 34.37 19.60
C SER A 164 6.78 32.88 20.03
N PRO A 165 7.35 31.97 19.21
CA PRO A 165 7.48 30.55 19.58
C PRO A 165 8.32 30.32 20.84
N ARG A 166 9.25 31.24 21.16
CA ARG A 166 10.20 31.10 22.27
C ARG A 166 9.70 31.73 23.56
N ASP A 167 9.12 32.92 23.47
CA ASP A 167 8.53 33.64 24.60
C ASP A 167 7.05 33.92 24.33
N HIS A 168 6.17 33.15 24.96
CA HIS A 168 4.72 33.34 24.90
C HIS A 168 4.24 34.71 25.43
N GLY A 169 5.12 35.45 26.11
CA GLY A 169 4.87 36.80 26.57
C GLY A 169 5.11 37.84 25.48
N ILE A 170 5.61 37.49 24.30
CA ILE A 170 5.87 38.44 23.21
C ILE A 170 4.90 38.16 22.07
N ILE A 171 4.25 39.22 21.59
CA ILE A 171 3.25 39.18 20.53
C ILE A 171 3.64 40.20 19.46
N ALA A 172 3.53 39.80 18.19
CA ALA A 172 3.62 40.70 17.05
C ALA A 172 2.23 40.88 16.44
N ALA A 173 1.86 42.12 16.14
CA ALA A 173 0.64 42.46 15.39
C ALA A 173 1.01 43.29 14.17
N SER A 174 0.51 42.91 12.99
CA SER A 174 0.79 43.59 11.73
C SER A 174 -0.49 43.90 10.93
N GLY A 175 -0.40 44.91 10.07
CA GLY A 175 -1.49 45.28 9.19
C GLY A 175 -1.16 46.44 8.25
N ASP A 176 -2.20 47.11 7.78
CA ASP A 176 -2.11 48.19 6.80
C ASP A 176 -1.57 49.50 7.42
N ASN A 177 -1.20 50.45 6.57
CA ASN A 177 -0.65 51.76 6.92
C ASN A 177 0.58 51.68 7.83
N GLY A 178 1.44 50.67 7.63
CA GLY A 178 2.66 50.49 8.40
C GLY A 178 2.45 50.05 9.84
N ILE A 179 1.29 49.49 10.20
CA ILE A 179 1.10 48.95 11.56
C ILE A 179 1.99 47.71 11.72
N LEU A 180 3.02 47.86 12.55
CA LEU A 180 3.74 46.75 13.18
C LEU A 180 3.92 47.08 14.66
N ARG A 181 3.42 46.23 15.54
CA ARG A 181 3.50 46.43 17.00
C ARG A 181 4.07 45.17 17.65
N PHE A 182 5.14 45.33 18.42
CA PHE A 182 5.61 44.33 19.37
C PHE A 182 5.02 44.63 20.74
N LEU A 183 4.37 43.64 21.34
CA LEU A 183 3.73 43.74 22.65
C LEU A 183 4.35 42.71 23.58
N ARG A 184 4.61 43.12 24.82
CA ARG A 184 4.98 42.23 25.92
C ARG A 184 3.80 42.07 26.88
N VAL A 185 3.42 40.84 27.17
CA VAL A 185 2.44 40.47 28.16
C VAL A 185 3.15 40.26 29.50
N GLN A 186 2.82 41.09 30.49
CA GLN A 186 3.26 40.93 31.88
C GLN A 186 2.04 41.03 32.78
N GLU A 187 1.83 40.05 33.66
CA GLU A 187 0.67 40.00 34.57
C GLU A 187 -0.66 40.26 33.86
N HIS A 188 -0.84 39.65 32.68
CA HIS A 188 -2.05 39.78 31.85
C HIS A 188 -2.32 41.17 31.25
N GLN A 189 -1.35 42.10 31.34
CA GLN A 189 -1.42 43.41 30.69
C GLN A 189 -0.47 43.49 29.49
N PHE A 190 -0.88 44.22 28.46
CA PHE A 190 -0.08 44.46 27.28
C PHE A 190 0.78 45.73 27.45
N ARG A 191 2.08 45.62 27.18
CA ARG A 191 3.02 46.75 27.13
C ARG A 191 3.70 46.79 25.77
N ALA A 192 3.66 47.92 25.08
CA ALA A 192 4.35 48.06 23.80
C ALA A 192 5.87 48.05 23.98
N ILE A 193 6.57 47.27 23.15
CA ILE A 193 8.02 47.29 23.02
C ILE A 193 8.35 48.33 21.94
N PRO A 194 9.07 49.42 22.27
CA PRO A 194 9.46 50.40 21.27
C PRO A 194 10.50 49.81 20.33
N PHE A 195 10.34 50.05 19.03
CA PHE A 195 11.32 49.74 18.00
C PHE A 195 11.28 50.85 16.95
N ASN A 196 12.37 51.02 16.20
CA ASN A 196 12.49 52.04 15.17
C ASN A 196 12.65 51.40 13.79
N LEU A 197 11.66 51.60 12.92
CA LEU A 197 11.75 51.25 11.51
C LEU A 197 12.01 52.52 10.69
N LYS A 198 13.21 52.65 10.13
CA LYS A 198 13.59 53.79 9.28
C LYS A 198 13.21 53.54 7.81
N ARG A 199 11.93 53.25 7.54
CA ARG A 199 11.37 53.13 6.18
C ARG A 199 9.98 53.75 6.13
N ASP A 200 9.52 54.10 4.93
CA ASP A 200 8.18 54.63 4.73
C ASP A 200 7.12 53.59 5.12
N PRO A 201 5.97 54.03 5.69
CA PRO A 201 4.86 53.15 6.00
C PRO A 201 4.37 52.46 4.72
N GLN A 202 4.28 51.14 4.74
CA GLN A 202 3.69 50.32 3.68
C GLN A 202 2.71 49.32 4.29
N ASP A 203 1.84 48.73 3.47
CA ASP A 203 0.91 47.71 3.94
C ASP A 203 1.64 46.39 4.18
N TYR A 204 1.49 45.85 5.39
CA TYR A 204 2.05 44.55 5.76
C TYR A 204 0.95 43.49 5.68
N LEU A 205 1.08 42.60 4.69
CA LEU A 205 0.11 41.54 4.43
C LEU A 205 0.29 40.37 5.40
N CYS A 206 1.55 39.94 5.50
CA CYS A 206 2.12 38.79 6.18
C CYS A 206 3.08 39.00 7.36
N HIS A 207 3.06 38.19 8.41
CA HIS A 207 4.29 37.95 9.18
C HIS A 207 4.39 36.51 9.69
N SER A 208 5.61 36.05 9.89
CA SER A 208 5.89 34.76 10.52
C SER A 208 7.19 34.82 11.33
N PHE A 209 7.20 34.16 12.48
CA PHE A 209 8.41 33.99 13.29
C PHE A 209 9.24 32.85 12.72
N VAL A 210 10.54 33.06 12.53
CA VAL A 210 11.44 32.09 11.88
C VAL A 210 12.69 31.84 12.74
N GLY A 211 13.10 30.57 12.85
CA GLY A 211 14.35 30.19 13.49
C GLY A 211 14.34 30.24 15.03
N ASN A 212 15.51 29.98 15.63
CA ASN A 212 15.67 29.84 17.09
C ASN A 212 16.00 31.14 17.83
N ARG A 213 16.24 32.23 17.08
CA ARG A 213 16.44 33.59 17.63
C ARG A 213 15.14 34.32 17.36
N ASP A 214 14.62 35.11 18.30
CA ASP A 214 13.34 35.84 18.18
C ASP A 214 13.34 36.76 16.94
N ALA A 215 13.10 36.15 15.79
CA ALA A 215 13.29 36.71 14.48
C ALA A 215 11.98 36.59 13.72
N LEU A 216 11.63 37.68 13.06
CA LEU A 216 10.35 37.88 12.41
C LEU A 216 10.59 38.25 10.96
N VAL A 217 9.96 37.52 10.05
CA VAL A 217 9.87 37.90 8.65
C VAL A 217 8.52 38.57 8.43
N LEU A 218 8.53 39.75 7.83
CA LEU A 218 7.35 40.59 7.56
C LEU A 218 7.25 40.84 6.05
N ALA A 219 6.13 40.47 5.44
CA ALA A 219 5.89 40.70 4.02
C ALA A 219 5.18 42.03 3.77
N GLY A 220 5.77 42.87 2.93
CA GLY A 220 5.14 44.08 2.41
C GLY A 220 4.39 43.87 1.09
N GLU A 221 3.48 44.78 0.77
CA GLU A 221 2.76 44.82 -0.51
C GLU A 221 3.69 44.93 -1.72
N ASN A 222 4.85 45.56 -1.58
CA ASN A 222 5.83 45.73 -2.67
C ASN A 222 6.61 44.44 -3.01
N GLY A 223 6.34 43.32 -2.32
CA GLY A 223 7.07 42.07 -2.48
C GLY A 223 8.36 41.96 -1.64
N ASP A 224 8.71 43.03 -0.94
CA ASP A 224 9.81 43.09 0.03
C ASP A 224 9.53 42.20 1.25
N LEU A 225 10.48 41.30 1.60
CA LEU A 225 10.46 40.53 2.84
C LEU A 225 11.45 41.15 3.85
N LEU A 226 10.93 41.76 4.91
CA LEU A 226 11.72 42.42 5.95
C LEU A 226 12.07 41.43 7.05
N TYR A 227 13.35 41.25 7.34
CA TYR A 227 13.85 40.39 8.41
C TYR A 227 14.23 41.22 9.65
N PHE A 228 13.60 40.89 10.77
CA PHE A 228 13.87 41.46 12.10
C PHE A 228 14.53 40.39 12.98
N GLU A 229 15.51 40.78 13.79
CA GLU A 229 16.13 39.94 14.82
C GLU A 229 16.24 40.75 16.11
N ASN A 230 15.71 40.23 17.21
CA ASN A 230 15.62 40.94 18.49
C ASN A 230 14.87 42.28 18.38
N PHE A 231 13.76 42.31 17.63
CA PHE A 231 12.92 43.50 17.39
C PHE A 231 13.61 44.64 16.63
N GLU A 232 14.80 44.42 16.10
CA GLU A 232 15.51 45.36 15.25
C GLU A 232 15.51 44.87 13.79
N PHE A 233 15.31 45.79 12.85
CA PHE A 233 15.42 45.50 11.43
C PHE A 233 16.89 45.18 11.07
N ARG A 234 17.12 44.03 10.43
CA ARG A 234 18.47 43.56 10.06
C ARG A 234 18.70 43.57 8.56
N ALA A 235 17.79 43.01 7.78
CA ALA A 235 18.01 42.75 6.36
C ALA A 235 16.70 42.73 5.55
N LEU A 236 16.85 42.93 4.24
CA LEU A 236 15.81 42.68 3.24
C LEU A 236 16.13 41.35 2.56
N LEU A 237 15.17 40.42 2.56
CA LEU A 237 15.30 39.13 1.87
C LEU A 237 14.70 39.27 0.47
N THR A 238 15.50 39.02 -0.56
CA THR A 238 15.08 39.09 -1.96
C THR A 238 15.18 37.72 -2.62
N GLY A 239 14.37 37.49 -3.66
CA GLY A 239 14.46 36.29 -4.48
C GLY A 239 15.74 36.22 -5.33
N PRO A 240 15.94 35.13 -6.09
CA PRO A 240 17.11 34.96 -6.94
C PRO A 240 17.17 36.06 -8.02
N PRO A 241 18.37 36.48 -8.45
CA PRO A 241 18.53 37.53 -9.45
C PRO A 241 17.83 37.15 -10.76
N GLY A 242 16.80 37.91 -11.14
CA GLY A 242 16.00 37.70 -12.36
C GLY A 242 14.54 37.26 -12.11
N SER A 243 14.16 36.91 -10.88
CA SER A 243 12.76 36.63 -10.51
C SER A 243 11.99 37.93 -10.25
N LYS A 244 10.72 38.00 -10.68
CA LYS A 244 9.85 39.14 -10.36
C LYS A 244 9.56 39.14 -8.86
N THR A 245 9.83 40.26 -8.19
CA THR A 245 9.42 40.48 -6.80
C THR A 245 7.94 40.81 -6.75
N GLU A 246 7.10 39.78 -6.59
CA GLU A 246 5.66 39.94 -6.40
C GLU A 246 5.31 40.06 -4.91
N ALA A 247 4.15 40.66 -4.61
CA ALA A 247 3.66 40.75 -3.25
C ALA A 247 3.48 39.36 -2.63
N THR A 248 3.85 39.20 -1.36
CA THR A 248 3.69 37.95 -0.61
C THR A 248 2.44 38.02 0.24
N SER A 249 1.49 37.12 0.01
CA SER A 249 0.19 37.05 0.68
C SER A 249 0.20 36.10 1.89
N SER A 250 1.03 35.05 1.88
CA SER A 250 1.12 34.06 2.97
C SER A 250 2.58 33.69 3.31
N LEU A 251 2.85 33.41 4.58
CA LEU A 251 4.18 33.04 5.09
C LEU A 251 4.04 31.90 6.11
N VAL A 252 4.88 30.87 5.97
CA VAL A 252 4.95 29.76 6.95
C VAL A 252 6.40 29.38 7.23
N ALA A 253 6.73 29.17 8.49
CA ALA A 253 8.07 28.75 8.92
C ALA A 253 8.14 27.23 9.11
N PHE A 254 9.32 26.65 8.87
CA PHE A 254 9.65 25.24 9.14
C PHE A 254 11.10 25.14 9.65
N SER A 255 11.57 23.96 10.05
CA SER A 255 12.86 23.83 10.75
C SER A 255 14.08 24.36 9.99
N LYS A 256 14.15 24.18 8.67
CA LYS A 256 15.29 24.64 7.83
C LYS A 256 15.15 26.09 7.35
N GLY A 257 13.95 26.67 7.41
CA GLY A 257 13.67 27.90 6.69
C GLY A 257 12.22 28.39 6.77
N PHE A 258 11.77 29.07 5.73
CA PHE A 258 10.38 29.50 5.59
C PHE A 258 9.94 29.50 4.12
N VAL A 259 8.63 29.40 3.90
CA VAL A 259 8.02 29.44 2.57
C VAL A 259 7.16 30.70 2.47
N ALA A 260 7.30 31.41 1.36
CA ALA A 260 6.54 32.61 1.03
C ALA A 260 5.64 32.33 -0.17
N GLY A 261 4.33 32.50 0.02
CA GLY A 261 3.32 32.38 -1.01
C GLY A 261 2.94 33.76 -1.55
N GLY A 262 3.02 33.92 -2.87
CA GLY A 262 2.82 35.17 -3.57
C GLY A 262 1.49 35.29 -4.29
N ILE A 263 1.28 36.49 -4.83
CA ILE A 263 0.29 36.75 -5.88
C ILE A 263 0.73 36.02 -7.16
N GLU A 264 -0.22 35.73 -8.06
CA GLU A 264 0.02 34.94 -9.29
C GLU A 264 0.53 33.51 -9.02
N GLY A 265 0.45 33.02 -7.78
CA GLY A 265 0.80 31.65 -7.41
C GLY A 265 2.29 31.35 -7.35
N SER A 266 3.13 32.38 -7.22
CA SER A 266 4.56 32.19 -6.96
C SER A 266 4.79 31.65 -5.54
N LEU A 267 5.47 30.52 -5.42
CA LEU A 267 5.85 29.90 -4.17
C LEU A 267 7.38 29.96 -4.02
N ARG A 268 7.88 30.70 -3.04
CA ARG A 268 9.32 30.91 -2.83
C ARG A 268 9.78 30.20 -1.56
N VAL A 269 10.77 29.32 -1.70
CA VAL A 269 11.33 28.57 -0.56
C VAL A 269 12.65 29.21 -0.15
N PHE A 270 12.70 29.68 1.09
CA PHE A 270 13.88 30.27 1.70
C PHE A 270 14.48 29.32 2.71
N GLU A 271 15.77 29.01 2.57
CA GLU A 271 16.52 28.23 3.53
C GLU A 271 17.56 29.10 4.23
N LYS A 272 17.96 28.68 5.43
CA LYS A 272 18.99 29.39 6.17
C LYS A 272 20.31 29.34 5.40
N SER A 273 20.87 30.52 5.11
CA SER A 273 22.15 30.62 4.42
C SER A 273 23.30 30.30 5.37
N ASP A 274 24.38 29.72 4.83
CA ASP A 274 25.65 29.60 5.53
C ASP A 274 26.35 30.96 5.69
N ASP A 275 26.02 31.97 4.86
CA ASP A 275 26.51 33.33 5.02
C ASP A 275 25.77 34.06 6.17
N PRO A 276 26.47 34.45 7.24
CA PRO A 276 25.87 35.19 8.36
C PRO A 276 25.25 36.53 7.96
N ARG A 277 25.60 37.10 6.81
CA ARG A 277 25.06 38.36 6.30
C ARG A 277 23.76 38.19 5.51
N ALA A 278 23.60 37.07 4.82
CA ALA A 278 22.41 36.79 4.02
C ALA A 278 21.24 36.32 4.89
N HIS A 279 21.52 35.68 6.04
CA HIS A 279 20.55 35.09 6.98
C HIS A 279 19.70 33.97 6.35
N TYR A 280 18.92 34.28 5.32
CA TYR A 280 18.11 33.36 4.54
C TYR A 280 18.28 33.65 3.05
N GLU A 281 18.45 32.61 2.25
CA GLU A 281 18.59 32.71 0.80
C GLU A 281 17.45 31.97 0.10
N CYS A 282 16.92 32.57 -0.97
CA CYS A 282 15.86 31.95 -1.75
C CYS A 282 16.48 30.86 -2.63
N GLN A 283 16.21 29.60 -2.30
CA GLN A 283 16.74 28.47 -3.06
C GLN A 283 16.04 28.38 -4.42
N ARG A 284 14.70 28.34 -4.41
CA ARG A 284 13.88 28.18 -5.63
C ARG A 284 12.56 28.94 -5.55
N VAL A 285 12.02 29.20 -6.74
CA VAL A 285 10.68 29.76 -6.95
C VAL A 285 9.91 28.77 -7.81
N PHE A 286 8.75 28.34 -7.33
CA PHE A 286 7.82 27.48 -8.06
C PHE A 286 6.58 28.28 -8.45
N HIS A 287 5.89 27.87 -9.52
CA HIS A 287 4.62 28.46 -9.94
C HIS A 287 3.53 27.40 -9.79
N VAL A 288 2.54 27.64 -8.92
CA VAL A 288 1.46 26.67 -8.68
C VAL A 288 0.39 26.82 -9.76
N ASN A 289 -0.33 27.94 -9.72
CA ASN A 289 -1.45 28.32 -10.60
C ASN A 289 -1.42 29.84 -10.76
N ASP A 290 -2.13 30.44 -11.71
CA ASP A 290 -2.26 31.91 -11.83
C ASP A 290 -3.16 32.55 -10.75
N ALA A 291 -3.26 31.93 -9.57
CA ALA A 291 -4.14 32.30 -8.45
C ALA A 291 -3.32 32.73 -7.23
N THR A 292 -3.83 33.69 -6.44
CA THR A 292 -3.12 34.19 -5.25
C THR A 292 -3.11 33.14 -4.14
N LEU A 293 -1.96 32.90 -3.50
CA LEU A 293 -1.86 31.91 -2.40
C LEU A 293 -2.35 32.53 -1.09
N MET A 294 -3.55 32.14 -0.66
CA MET A 294 -4.25 32.70 0.50
C MET A 294 -3.61 32.30 1.82
N ASP A 295 -3.22 31.02 1.97
CA ASP A 295 -2.62 30.50 3.20
C ASP A 295 -1.71 29.30 2.91
N LEU A 296 -0.76 29.07 3.81
CA LEU A 296 0.24 28.01 3.73
C LEU A 296 0.37 27.32 5.09
N THR A 297 0.34 25.98 5.11
CA THR A 297 0.58 25.22 6.34
C THR A 297 1.46 24.00 6.08
N VAL A 298 2.37 23.73 7.00
CA VAL A 298 3.34 22.63 6.90
C VAL A 298 2.84 21.44 7.73
N SER A 299 3.02 20.23 7.21
CA SER A 299 2.75 18.97 7.90
C SER A 299 3.55 18.83 9.20
N PRO A 300 3.07 18.04 10.19
CA PRO A 300 3.84 17.77 11.42
C PRO A 300 5.25 17.21 11.17
N SER A 301 5.42 16.38 10.15
CA SER A 301 6.68 15.80 9.69
C SER A 301 7.58 16.77 8.93
N GLU A 302 7.03 17.93 8.53
CA GLU A 302 7.66 18.91 7.64
C GLU A 302 7.99 18.39 6.22
N GLU A 303 7.34 17.31 5.78
CA GLU A 303 7.55 16.73 4.45
C GLU A 303 6.65 17.36 3.39
N THR A 304 5.38 17.61 3.73
CA THR A 304 4.40 18.18 2.81
C THR A 304 3.93 19.57 3.25
N LEU A 305 3.72 20.45 2.28
CA LEU A 305 3.10 21.76 2.38
C LEU A 305 1.68 21.68 1.83
N LEU A 306 0.72 22.24 2.54
CA LEU A 306 -0.64 22.46 2.05
C LEU A 306 -0.80 23.94 1.70
N ILE A 307 -1.36 24.18 0.53
CA ILE A 307 -1.53 25.48 -0.09
C ILE A 307 -3.02 25.69 -0.35
N ALA A 308 -3.54 26.82 0.13
CA ALA A 308 -4.87 27.30 -0.25
C ALA A 308 -4.73 28.47 -1.22
N SER A 309 -5.37 28.39 -2.38
CA SER A 309 -5.32 29.42 -3.42
C SER A 309 -6.65 30.17 -3.56
N SER A 310 -6.62 31.32 -4.25
CA SER A 310 -7.76 32.21 -4.43
C SER A 310 -8.86 31.64 -5.34
N ASP A 311 -8.53 30.64 -6.17
CA ASP A 311 -9.47 29.82 -6.93
C ASP A 311 -10.19 28.77 -6.04
N LEU A 312 -9.99 28.86 -4.72
CA LEU A 312 -10.52 27.96 -3.72
C LEU A 312 -10.08 26.50 -3.91
N ALA A 313 -8.91 26.28 -4.52
CA ALA A 313 -8.30 24.96 -4.60
C ALA A 313 -7.39 24.68 -3.38
N LEU A 314 -7.29 23.40 -3.02
CA LEU A 314 -6.33 22.90 -2.04
C LEU A 314 -5.29 22.04 -2.73
N THR A 315 -4.04 22.45 -2.65
CA THR A 315 -2.91 21.80 -3.32
C THR A 315 -1.86 21.40 -2.30
N THR A 316 -1.34 20.18 -2.42
CA THR A 316 -0.20 19.70 -1.64
C THR A 316 1.08 19.74 -2.47
N PHE A 317 2.16 20.10 -1.81
CA PHE A 317 3.50 20.15 -2.39
C PHE A 317 4.47 19.42 -1.46
N ASN A 318 5.28 18.52 -2.00
CA ASN A 318 6.28 17.80 -1.22
C ASN A 318 7.58 18.62 -1.14
N LEU A 319 7.96 19.10 0.05
CA LEU A 319 9.19 19.86 0.27
C LEU A 319 10.46 19.04 -0.02
N ALA A 320 10.42 17.71 0.12
CA ALA A 320 11.57 16.86 -0.20
C ALA A 320 11.90 16.84 -1.69
N ASN A 321 10.92 17.15 -2.55
CA ASN A 321 11.12 17.20 -4.00
C ASN A 321 11.74 18.52 -4.48
N CYS A 322 11.99 19.49 -3.60
CA CYS A 322 12.62 20.77 -3.96
C CYS A 322 13.97 20.58 -4.69
N ASP A 323 14.73 19.54 -4.33
CA ASP A 323 16.05 19.24 -4.90
C ASP A 323 15.98 18.44 -6.21
N VAL A 324 14.90 17.69 -6.44
CA VAL A 324 14.75 16.72 -7.55
C VAL A 324 13.89 17.27 -8.71
N ALA A 325 13.11 18.34 -8.46
CA ALA A 325 12.26 18.95 -9.46
C ALA A 325 13.06 19.55 -10.63
N ASN A 326 12.98 18.92 -11.80
CA ASN A 326 13.33 19.53 -13.07
C ASN A 326 12.25 20.52 -13.52
N ALA A 327 12.55 21.36 -14.52
CA ALA A 327 11.71 22.48 -15.00
C ALA A 327 10.26 22.16 -15.44
N ASP A 328 9.80 20.92 -15.34
CA ASP A 328 8.37 20.56 -15.48
C ASP A 328 7.67 20.73 -14.12
N ASP A 329 7.40 21.99 -13.77
CA ASP A 329 6.83 22.43 -12.49
C ASP A 329 5.49 21.78 -12.12
N SER A 330 4.77 21.21 -13.10
CA SER A 330 3.40 20.68 -12.95
C SER A 330 3.29 19.32 -12.24
N LYS A 331 4.38 18.56 -12.11
CA LYS A 331 4.36 17.23 -11.43
C LYS A 331 4.68 17.28 -9.95
N CYS A 332 5.09 18.44 -9.43
CA CYS A 332 5.44 18.59 -8.01
C CYS A 332 4.23 18.95 -7.12
N PHE A 333 3.11 19.29 -7.75
CA PHE A 333 1.87 19.71 -7.09
C PHE A 333 0.78 18.66 -7.28
N GLU A 334 0.21 18.21 -6.18
CA GLU A 334 -0.95 17.31 -6.19
C GLU A 334 -2.17 18.05 -5.65
N SER A 335 -3.30 18.02 -6.36
CA SER A 335 -4.54 18.62 -5.86
C SER A 335 -5.15 17.70 -4.79
N LEU A 336 -5.14 18.16 -3.54
CA LEU A 336 -5.69 17.43 -2.40
C LEU A 336 -7.23 17.47 -2.43
N ALA A 337 -7.79 18.57 -2.94
CA ALA A 337 -9.21 18.71 -3.17
C ALA A 337 -9.46 19.51 -4.46
N THR A 338 -10.40 19.04 -5.30
CA THR A 338 -10.64 19.61 -6.63
C THR A 338 -11.02 21.09 -6.55
N SER A 339 -10.72 21.87 -7.59
CA SER A 339 -11.12 23.29 -7.62
C SER A 339 -12.63 23.45 -7.42
N TYR A 340 -13.01 24.27 -6.46
CA TYR A 340 -14.41 24.51 -6.09
C TYR A 340 -15.00 25.69 -6.88
N HIS A 341 -16.30 25.94 -6.71
CA HIS A 341 -16.90 27.16 -7.23
C HIS A 341 -16.45 28.36 -6.39
N ALA A 342 -15.90 29.37 -7.06
CA ALA A 342 -15.44 30.61 -6.40
C ALA A 342 -16.59 31.55 -6.03
N ALA A 343 -17.76 31.34 -6.62
CA ALA A 343 -18.97 32.12 -6.40
C ALA A 343 -20.20 31.21 -6.25
N GLY A 344 -21.35 31.80 -5.93
CA GLY A 344 -22.57 31.04 -5.66
C GLY A 344 -22.99 30.10 -6.79
N VAL A 345 -23.37 28.88 -6.39
CA VAL A 345 -23.94 27.87 -7.29
C VAL A 345 -25.34 28.32 -7.68
N LEU A 346 -25.60 28.44 -8.97
CA LEU A 346 -26.88 28.90 -9.52
C LEU A 346 -27.85 27.75 -9.76
N ALA A 347 -27.35 26.64 -10.28
CA ALA A 347 -28.16 25.46 -10.60
C ALA A 347 -27.37 24.18 -10.40
N LEU A 348 -28.11 23.11 -10.07
CA LEU A 348 -27.60 21.76 -9.85
C LEU A 348 -28.55 20.75 -10.48
N ASP A 349 -28.01 19.73 -11.12
CA ASP A 349 -28.78 18.58 -11.61
C ASP A 349 -28.04 17.25 -11.42
N THR A 350 -28.80 16.14 -11.41
CA THR A 350 -28.29 14.78 -11.10
C THR A 350 -28.50 13.84 -12.27
N CYS A 351 -27.56 12.93 -12.50
CA CYS A 351 -27.71 11.86 -13.50
C CYS A 351 -28.43 10.62 -12.92
N ALA A 352 -29.10 9.85 -13.80
CA ALA A 352 -29.76 8.61 -13.45
C ALA A 352 -28.86 7.37 -13.61
N ARG A 353 -28.15 7.25 -14.74
CA ARG A 353 -27.32 6.06 -15.06
C ARG A 353 -25.88 6.13 -14.57
N LYS A 354 -25.42 7.32 -14.17
CA LYS A 354 -24.07 7.55 -13.65
C LYS A 354 -24.13 8.29 -12.32
N PRO A 355 -23.13 8.12 -11.44
CA PRO A 355 -23.05 8.85 -10.19
C PRO A 355 -22.53 10.28 -10.39
N LEU A 356 -23.13 11.02 -11.32
CA LEU A 356 -22.72 12.37 -11.68
C LEU A 356 -23.71 13.44 -11.19
N ILE A 357 -23.17 14.56 -10.72
CA ILE A 357 -23.88 15.82 -10.54
C ILE A 357 -23.25 16.90 -11.39
N ALA A 358 -24.06 17.76 -12.00
CA ALA A 358 -23.57 18.94 -12.71
C ALA A 358 -23.97 20.19 -11.95
N THR A 359 -23.03 21.10 -11.79
CA THR A 359 -23.24 22.38 -11.15
C THR A 359 -22.76 23.51 -12.04
N VAL A 360 -23.49 24.61 -11.98
CA VAL A 360 -23.13 25.87 -12.62
C VAL A 360 -23.04 26.94 -11.56
N GLY A 361 -21.98 27.72 -11.59
CA GLY A 361 -21.75 28.84 -10.69
C GLY A 361 -21.83 30.20 -11.38
N SER A 362 -21.94 31.24 -10.56
CA SER A 362 -21.79 32.64 -11.01
C SER A 362 -20.36 32.98 -11.46
N ASP A 363 -19.41 32.08 -11.20
CA ASP A 363 -18.01 32.11 -11.63
C ASP A 363 -17.82 31.72 -13.11
N HIS A 364 -18.91 31.55 -13.86
CA HIS A 364 -18.94 31.11 -15.25
C HIS A 364 -18.41 29.70 -15.47
N LEU A 365 -18.30 28.89 -14.43
CA LEU A 365 -17.84 27.50 -14.53
C LEU A 365 -19.03 26.55 -14.56
N LEU A 366 -18.95 25.58 -15.48
CA LEU A 366 -19.65 24.30 -15.35
C LEU A 366 -18.67 23.32 -14.73
N LYS A 367 -19.11 22.65 -13.67
CA LYS A 367 -18.39 21.53 -13.06
C LYS A 367 -19.28 20.30 -13.04
N VAL A 368 -18.72 19.16 -13.41
CA VAL A 368 -19.37 17.85 -13.30
C VAL A 368 -18.58 17.03 -12.30
N TRP A 369 -19.28 16.58 -11.26
CA TRP A 369 -18.69 15.88 -10.12
C TRP A 369 -19.16 14.43 -10.12
N ASP A 370 -18.23 13.52 -9.89
CA ASP A 370 -18.55 12.17 -9.44
C ASP A 370 -18.67 12.20 -7.91
N TYR A 371 -19.90 12.06 -7.41
CA TYR A 371 -20.17 12.13 -5.97
C TYR A 371 -19.82 10.84 -5.22
N ARG A 372 -19.57 9.71 -5.90
CA ARG A 372 -19.06 8.49 -5.28
C ARG A 372 -17.55 8.53 -5.15
N ARG A 373 -16.85 8.93 -6.23
CA ARG A 373 -15.38 9.11 -6.23
C ARG A 373 -14.95 10.37 -5.48
N LYS A 374 -15.87 11.31 -5.25
CA LYS A 374 -15.64 12.60 -4.58
C LYS A 374 -14.64 13.48 -5.33
N VAL A 375 -14.70 13.48 -6.66
CA VAL A 375 -13.79 14.22 -7.55
C VAL A 375 -14.60 14.96 -8.61
N CYS A 376 -14.15 16.16 -9.02
CA CYS A 376 -14.69 16.80 -10.22
C CYS A 376 -13.99 16.25 -11.46
N GLU A 377 -14.76 15.64 -12.36
CA GLU A 377 -14.27 15.03 -13.60
C GLU A 377 -14.07 16.07 -14.70
N VAL A 378 -15.03 16.99 -14.86
CA VAL A 378 -15.02 17.98 -15.94
C VAL A 378 -15.23 19.37 -15.38
N SER A 379 -14.38 20.31 -15.79
CA SER A 379 -14.50 21.74 -15.45
C SER A 379 -14.32 22.57 -16.71
N ARG A 380 -15.33 23.38 -17.08
CA ARG A 380 -15.29 24.25 -18.26
C ARG A 380 -15.72 25.66 -17.92
N LYS A 381 -14.91 26.65 -18.33
CA LYS A 381 -15.20 28.08 -18.15
C LYS A 381 -15.87 28.67 -19.40
N PHE A 382 -16.95 29.43 -19.19
CA PHE A 382 -17.66 30.13 -20.24
C PHE A 382 -17.40 31.64 -20.20
N ARG A 383 -17.75 32.33 -21.30
CA ARG A 383 -17.68 33.79 -21.39
C ARG A 383 -18.90 34.48 -20.78
N GLU A 384 -20.08 33.86 -20.90
CA GLU A 384 -21.35 34.34 -20.36
C GLU A 384 -21.73 33.52 -19.13
N PRO A 385 -22.32 34.10 -18.07
CA PRO A 385 -22.73 33.34 -16.89
C PRO A 385 -23.90 32.43 -17.26
N PRO A 386 -23.80 31.11 -17.00
CA PRO A 386 -24.92 30.22 -17.27
C PRO A 386 -25.99 30.38 -16.19
N THR A 387 -27.25 30.25 -16.59
CA THR A 387 -28.43 30.45 -15.71
C THR A 387 -28.90 29.15 -15.08
N SER A 388 -28.92 28.07 -15.86
CA SER A 388 -29.42 26.76 -15.44
C SER A 388 -28.68 25.64 -16.18
N VAL A 389 -28.63 24.47 -15.56
CA VAL A 389 -28.03 23.26 -16.11
C VAL A 389 -28.98 22.08 -15.99
N ALA A 390 -28.93 21.15 -16.94
CA ALA A 390 -29.61 19.86 -16.83
C ALA A 390 -28.72 18.74 -17.39
N LEU A 391 -28.65 17.60 -16.71
CA LEU A 391 -27.93 16.42 -17.15
C LEU A 391 -28.86 15.47 -17.88
N HIS A 392 -28.39 14.93 -19.01
CA HIS A 392 -29.11 13.87 -19.68
C HIS A 392 -29.10 12.60 -18.79
N PRO A 393 -30.20 11.81 -18.71
CA PRO A 393 -30.26 10.61 -17.87
C PRO A 393 -29.16 9.56 -18.13
N SER A 394 -28.55 9.55 -19.33
CA SER A 394 -27.41 8.68 -19.64
C SER A 394 -26.08 9.13 -19.05
N GLY A 395 -25.92 10.40 -18.66
CA GLY A 395 -24.66 10.94 -18.15
C GLY A 395 -23.57 11.14 -19.21
N LEU A 396 -23.96 11.19 -20.50
CA LEU A 396 -23.05 11.47 -21.63
C LEU A 396 -23.21 12.88 -22.18
N TYR A 397 -24.34 13.53 -21.90
CA TYR A 397 -24.64 14.88 -22.38
C TYR A 397 -25.09 15.77 -21.22
N VAL A 398 -24.72 17.04 -21.30
CA VAL A 398 -25.18 18.08 -20.38
C VAL A 398 -25.69 19.27 -21.19
N LEU A 399 -26.81 19.83 -20.78
CA LEU A 399 -27.41 21.01 -21.40
C LEU A 399 -27.19 22.20 -20.48
N VAL A 400 -26.46 23.20 -20.97
CA VAL A 400 -26.17 24.43 -20.25
C VAL A 400 -26.92 25.58 -20.91
N VAL A 401 -27.66 26.34 -20.11
CA VAL A 401 -28.45 27.47 -20.61
C VAL A 401 -27.79 28.78 -20.23
N PHE A 402 -27.68 29.67 -21.21
CA PHE A 402 -27.27 31.06 -21.08
C PHE A 402 -28.48 31.97 -21.34
N PRO A 403 -28.43 33.24 -20.90
CA PRO A 403 -29.46 34.22 -21.22
C PRO A 403 -29.74 34.36 -22.73
N SER A 404 -28.72 34.17 -23.57
CA SER A 404 -28.80 34.29 -25.03
C SER A 404 -29.17 32.99 -25.75
N GLN A 405 -28.69 31.84 -25.27
CA GLN A 405 -28.70 30.56 -25.99
C GLN A 405 -28.59 29.36 -25.05
N ALA A 406 -28.92 28.16 -25.54
CA ALA A 406 -28.69 26.90 -24.85
C ALA A 406 -27.66 26.05 -25.61
N LYS A 407 -26.69 25.46 -24.91
CA LYS A 407 -25.64 24.60 -25.47
C LYS A 407 -25.78 23.18 -24.96
N LEU A 408 -25.93 22.24 -25.89
CA LEU A 408 -25.81 20.82 -25.60
C LEU A 408 -24.35 20.41 -25.73
N LEU A 409 -23.79 19.91 -24.64
CA LEU A 409 -22.39 19.49 -24.54
C LEU A 409 -22.30 17.97 -24.38
N ALA A 410 -21.33 17.35 -25.04
CA ALA A 410 -20.92 15.98 -24.76
C ALA A 410 -19.86 15.97 -23.65
N LEU A 411 -20.07 15.12 -22.65
CA LEU A 411 -19.12 14.88 -21.55
C LEU A 411 -18.08 13.85 -21.99
N LEU A 412 -16.87 14.32 -22.27
CA LEU A 412 -15.68 13.49 -22.48
C LEU A 412 -14.95 13.30 -21.14
N GLU A 413 -13.87 12.52 -21.12
CA GLU A 413 -13.15 12.17 -19.86
C GLU A 413 -12.69 13.40 -19.06
N ASN A 414 -12.14 14.44 -19.72
CA ASN A 414 -11.60 15.62 -19.05
C ASN A 414 -12.16 16.95 -19.62
N GLU A 415 -12.99 16.91 -20.65
CA GLU A 415 -13.50 18.10 -21.34
C GLU A 415 -15.00 17.96 -21.66
N ALA A 416 -15.74 19.06 -21.61
CA ALA A 416 -17.08 19.15 -22.17
C ALA A 416 -17.03 19.78 -23.57
N SER A 417 -17.37 19.05 -24.62
CA SER A 417 -17.32 19.52 -26.01
C SER A 417 -18.69 19.99 -26.51
N ASP A 418 -18.75 21.06 -27.30
CA ASP A 418 -20.00 21.55 -27.89
C ASP A 418 -20.54 20.56 -28.96
N VAL A 419 -21.82 20.19 -28.90
CA VAL A 419 -22.50 19.31 -29.87
C VAL A 419 -23.55 20.08 -30.68
N ALA A 420 -24.40 20.83 -29.99
CA ALA A 420 -25.45 21.62 -30.61
C ALA A 420 -25.71 22.92 -29.84
N GLU A 421 -26.15 23.95 -30.56
CA GLU A 421 -26.49 25.26 -30.01
C GLU A 421 -27.91 25.62 -30.46
N VAL A 422 -28.75 25.99 -29.48
CA VAL A 422 -30.14 26.36 -29.70
C VAL A 422 -30.31 27.81 -29.27
N GLU A 423 -30.61 28.68 -30.22
CA GLU A 423 -30.90 30.09 -29.93
C GLU A 423 -32.25 30.22 -29.20
N ALA A 424 -32.21 30.72 -27.97
CA ALA A 424 -33.37 30.89 -27.11
C ALA A 424 -33.16 32.06 -26.15
N LEU A 425 -33.56 33.26 -26.57
CA LEU A 425 -33.42 34.51 -25.82
C LEU A 425 -34.27 34.50 -24.54
N GLY A 426 -33.66 34.83 -23.40
CA GLY A 426 -34.36 34.97 -22.12
C GLY A 426 -34.77 33.65 -21.47
N THR A 427 -34.02 32.57 -21.75
CA THR A 427 -34.27 31.28 -21.12
C THR A 427 -33.81 31.30 -19.67
N SER A 428 -34.68 30.86 -18.76
CA SER A 428 -34.46 30.92 -17.32
C SER A 428 -34.28 29.56 -16.66
N HIS A 429 -34.95 28.54 -17.18
CA HIS A 429 -34.90 27.18 -16.64
C HIS A 429 -34.82 26.15 -17.77
N VAL A 430 -34.18 25.03 -17.45
CA VAL A 430 -34.11 23.84 -18.30
C VAL A 430 -34.40 22.59 -17.48
N SER A 431 -35.04 21.62 -18.11
CA SER A 431 -35.20 20.27 -17.54
C SER A 431 -35.27 19.24 -18.66
N PHE A 432 -34.53 18.15 -18.50
CA PHE A 432 -34.73 16.94 -19.30
C PHE A 432 -35.99 16.19 -18.86
N ALA A 433 -36.63 15.51 -19.81
CA ALA A 433 -37.60 14.47 -19.55
C ALA A 433 -36.90 13.25 -18.91
N ARG A 434 -37.62 12.44 -18.12
CA ARG A 434 -37.00 11.34 -17.37
C ARG A 434 -36.41 10.25 -18.28
N GLY A 435 -37.00 10.05 -19.45
CA GLY A 435 -36.49 9.16 -20.49
C GLY A 435 -35.43 9.78 -21.39
N GLY A 436 -35.10 11.07 -21.23
CA GLY A 436 -34.03 11.75 -21.96
C GLY A 436 -34.32 12.08 -23.43
N HIS A 437 -35.44 11.61 -23.98
CA HIS A 437 -35.82 11.84 -25.38
C HIS A 437 -36.28 13.28 -25.68
N TYR A 438 -36.73 14.01 -24.65
CA TYR A 438 -37.07 15.43 -24.73
C TYR A 438 -36.33 16.26 -23.69
N PHE A 439 -36.16 17.53 -23.99
CA PHE A 439 -35.84 18.58 -23.02
C PHE A 439 -36.75 19.78 -23.19
N CYS A 440 -36.96 20.54 -22.13
CA CYS A 440 -37.73 21.78 -22.18
C CYS A 440 -36.86 22.99 -21.86
N LEU A 441 -37.11 24.08 -22.59
CA LEU A 441 -36.55 25.40 -22.34
C LEU A 441 -37.68 26.35 -21.95
N VAL A 442 -37.49 27.06 -20.84
CA VAL A 442 -38.47 28.00 -20.30
C VAL A 442 -38.05 29.44 -20.62
N ASN A 443 -38.76 30.06 -21.55
CA ASN A 443 -38.61 31.48 -21.87
C ASN A 443 -39.78 32.27 -21.30
N ASN A 444 -39.57 32.88 -20.13
CA ASN A 444 -40.58 33.61 -19.40
C ASN A 444 -41.86 32.78 -19.18
N SER A 445 -42.92 33.02 -19.96
CA SER A 445 -44.20 32.28 -19.87
C SER A 445 -44.34 31.13 -20.86
N VAL A 446 -43.41 30.98 -21.81
CA VAL A 446 -43.48 29.95 -22.85
C VAL A 446 -42.51 28.83 -22.52
N VAL A 447 -43.03 27.60 -22.42
CA VAL A 447 -42.24 26.38 -22.27
C VAL A 447 -42.19 25.69 -23.64
N THR A 448 -41.00 25.60 -24.22
CA THR A 448 -40.80 24.94 -25.51
C THR A 448 -40.12 23.60 -25.27
N VAL A 449 -40.70 22.52 -25.80
CA VAL A 449 -40.17 21.16 -25.70
C VAL A 449 -39.48 20.81 -27.01
N TYR A 450 -38.24 20.35 -26.91
CA TYR A 450 -37.37 19.98 -28.00
C TYR A 450 -37.05 18.48 -27.95
N ASP A 451 -36.78 17.90 -29.11
CA ASP A 451 -36.16 16.58 -29.22
C ASP A 451 -34.66 16.67 -28.92
N THR A 452 -34.14 15.78 -28.07
CA THR A 452 -32.78 15.87 -27.53
C THR A 452 -31.69 15.80 -28.59
N PHE A 453 -31.82 14.91 -29.58
CA PHE A 453 -30.74 14.66 -30.53
C PHE A 453 -30.88 15.47 -31.82
N SER A 454 -32.11 15.73 -32.28
CA SER A 454 -32.32 16.61 -33.44
C SER A 454 -32.31 18.10 -33.08
N CYS A 455 -32.49 18.44 -31.79
CA CYS A 455 -32.68 19.81 -31.31
C CYS A 455 -33.84 20.55 -32.01
N GLU A 456 -34.81 19.82 -32.56
CA GLU A 456 -35.98 20.40 -33.21
C GLU A 456 -37.11 20.68 -32.20
N LYS A 457 -37.85 21.77 -32.42
CA LYS A 457 -39.00 22.18 -31.59
C LYS A 457 -40.18 21.24 -31.86
N ARG A 458 -40.70 20.59 -30.83
CA ARG A 458 -41.83 19.66 -30.95
C ARG A 458 -43.14 20.18 -30.37
N TYR A 459 -43.08 20.80 -29.19
CA TYR A 459 -44.26 21.37 -28.53
C TYR A 459 -43.97 22.78 -28.01
N MET A 460 -44.96 23.67 -28.04
CA MET A 460 -44.88 25.02 -27.47
C MET A 460 -46.08 25.25 -26.54
N LEU A 461 -45.82 25.30 -25.24
CA LEU A 461 -46.82 25.47 -24.19
C LEU A 461 -46.76 26.91 -23.65
N ARG A 462 -47.90 27.60 -23.56
CA ARG A 462 -47.97 28.98 -23.08
C ARG A 462 -48.65 29.04 -21.70
N ALA A 463 -47.87 29.22 -20.65
CA ALA A 463 -48.36 29.42 -19.30
C ALA A 463 -48.97 30.82 -19.12
N ALA A 464 -49.76 31.01 -18.06
CA ALA A 464 -50.42 32.27 -17.75
C ALA A 464 -49.44 33.38 -17.33
N SER A 465 -48.32 33.01 -16.70
CA SER A 465 -47.30 33.93 -16.17
C SER A 465 -45.89 33.39 -16.38
N ARG A 466 -44.89 34.16 -15.91
CA ARG A 466 -43.49 33.73 -15.90
C ARG A 466 -43.35 32.44 -15.09
N VAL A 467 -42.92 31.37 -15.73
CA VAL A 467 -42.75 30.05 -15.11
C VAL A 467 -41.52 30.07 -14.20
N ALA A 468 -41.72 29.66 -12.94
CA ALA A 468 -40.66 29.47 -11.95
C ALA A 468 -39.99 28.11 -12.13
N THR A 469 -40.76 27.03 -12.28
CA THR A 469 -40.22 25.67 -12.39
C THR A 469 -41.13 24.78 -13.25
N VAL A 470 -40.55 23.67 -13.71
CA VAL A 470 -41.21 22.68 -14.57
C VAL A 470 -40.93 21.27 -14.03
N CYS A 471 -41.98 20.45 -13.90
CA CYS A 471 -41.91 19.10 -13.35
C CYS A 471 -42.50 18.05 -14.30
N TRP A 472 -41.72 17.02 -14.64
CA TRP A 472 -42.14 15.93 -15.55
C TRP A 472 -42.82 14.77 -14.80
N GLN A 473 -43.92 14.24 -15.38
CA GLN A 473 -44.56 13.01 -14.92
C GLN A 473 -43.70 11.77 -15.24
N LYS A 474 -43.82 10.71 -14.45
CA LYS A 474 -43.31 9.38 -14.85
C LYS A 474 -43.96 8.93 -16.16
N GLY A 475 -43.13 8.67 -17.17
CA GLY A 475 -43.58 8.32 -18.52
C GLY A 475 -43.65 9.51 -19.48
N ASP A 476 -43.25 10.71 -19.04
CA ASP A 476 -43.02 11.91 -19.86
C ASP A 476 -44.22 12.37 -20.72
N ARG A 477 -45.43 11.90 -20.43
CA ARG A 477 -46.66 12.29 -21.14
C ARG A 477 -47.24 13.62 -20.65
N ARG A 478 -47.13 13.91 -19.36
CA ARG A 478 -47.63 15.14 -18.75
C ARG A 478 -46.51 15.93 -18.10
N LEU A 479 -46.75 17.24 -18.05
CA LEU A 479 -45.83 18.23 -17.50
C LEU A 479 -46.59 19.16 -16.56
N ALA A 480 -46.05 19.48 -15.40
CA ALA A 480 -46.57 20.55 -14.54
C ALA A 480 -45.68 21.79 -14.65
N THR A 481 -46.29 22.97 -14.73
CA THR A 481 -45.62 24.27 -14.74
C THR A 481 -46.10 25.11 -13.57
N VAL A 482 -45.16 25.63 -12.79
CA VAL A 482 -45.45 26.49 -11.63
C VAL A 482 -45.09 27.93 -12.02
N GLY A 483 -46.04 28.85 -11.91
CA GLY A 483 -45.88 30.27 -12.24
C GLY A 483 -45.46 31.14 -11.06
N ARG A 484 -44.67 32.17 -11.34
CA ARG A 484 -44.29 33.24 -10.39
C ARG A 484 -45.49 34.08 -9.94
N ASP A 485 -46.66 33.97 -10.54
CA ASP A 485 -47.89 34.66 -10.12
C ASP A 485 -48.74 33.87 -9.13
N GLY A 486 -48.29 32.66 -8.76
CA GLY A 486 -49.04 31.78 -7.86
C GLY A 486 -49.93 30.77 -8.57
N SER A 487 -49.86 30.66 -9.90
CA SER A 487 -50.63 29.68 -10.67
C SER A 487 -49.85 28.37 -10.89
N CYS A 488 -50.55 27.23 -10.89
CA CYS A 488 -49.97 25.93 -11.20
C CYS A 488 -50.81 25.22 -12.27
N HIS A 489 -50.18 24.81 -13.37
CA HIS A 489 -50.87 24.18 -14.50
C HIS A 489 -50.28 22.81 -14.81
N THR A 490 -51.14 21.87 -15.19
CA THR A 490 -50.74 20.58 -15.74
C THR A 490 -51.12 20.48 -17.21
N TRP A 491 -50.18 20.00 -18.02
CA TRP A 491 -50.25 19.89 -19.47
C TRP A 491 -50.22 18.42 -19.88
N ASP A 492 -51.03 18.02 -20.87
CA ASP A 492 -50.93 16.72 -21.53
C ASP A 492 -50.33 16.90 -22.93
N LEU A 493 -49.09 16.43 -23.12
CA LEU A 493 -48.31 16.65 -24.35
C LEU A 493 -48.93 15.95 -25.57
N ALA A 494 -49.73 14.90 -25.37
CA ALA A 494 -50.38 14.19 -26.47
C ALA A 494 -51.55 14.98 -27.08
N THR A 495 -52.17 15.86 -26.30
CA THR A 495 -53.36 16.63 -26.70
C THR A 495 -53.12 18.13 -26.75
N GLU A 496 -51.94 18.57 -26.31
CA GLU A 496 -51.58 19.98 -26.09
C GLU A 496 -52.58 20.74 -25.19
N SER A 497 -53.38 20.00 -24.42
CA SER A 497 -54.42 20.57 -23.57
C SER A 497 -53.87 20.92 -22.19
N ARG A 498 -54.40 22.03 -21.66
CA ARG A 498 -54.16 22.53 -20.30
C ARG A 498 -55.32 22.11 -19.39
N ALA A 499 -55.03 21.55 -18.22
CA ALA A 499 -56.05 21.40 -17.18
C ALA A 499 -56.40 22.77 -16.58
N GLU A 500 -57.69 23.02 -16.34
CA GLU A 500 -58.15 24.27 -15.73
C GLU A 500 -57.80 24.32 -14.23
N GLU A 501 -57.44 25.54 -13.78
CA GLU A 501 -57.15 25.85 -12.40
C GLU A 501 -58.46 26.15 -11.67
N ALA A 502 -58.65 25.58 -10.47
CA ALA A 502 -59.87 25.81 -9.70
C ALA A 502 -60.00 27.28 -9.24
N GLU A 503 -61.21 27.85 -9.31
CA GLU A 503 -61.49 29.21 -8.81
C GLU A 503 -61.17 29.34 -7.31
N GLY A 504 -60.35 30.33 -6.93
CA GLY A 504 -59.99 30.62 -5.54
C GLY A 504 -58.52 30.42 -5.16
N ALA A 505 -57.63 30.16 -6.11
CA ALA A 505 -56.19 30.05 -5.85
C ALA A 505 -55.58 31.38 -5.34
N PRO A 506 -54.86 31.39 -4.19
CA PRO A 506 -54.27 32.59 -3.62
C PRO A 506 -53.07 33.10 -4.43
N LYS A 507 -53.13 34.36 -4.87
CA LYS A 507 -52.14 35.02 -5.75
C LYS A 507 -50.90 35.51 -4.99
N ALA A 508 -50.06 34.60 -4.52
CA ALA A 508 -48.73 34.93 -3.99
C ALA A 508 -47.66 34.31 -4.90
N PRO A 509 -46.51 34.98 -5.10
CA PRO A 509 -45.50 34.49 -6.02
C PRO A 509 -44.80 33.25 -5.49
N PHE A 510 -44.59 32.27 -6.37
CA PHE A 510 -43.85 31.04 -6.07
C PHE A 510 -42.38 31.15 -6.50
N TYR A 511 -41.46 30.71 -5.64
CA TYR A 511 -40.03 30.65 -5.95
C TYR A 511 -39.65 29.38 -6.70
N ASP A 512 -40.13 28.23 -6.23
CA ASP A 512 -39.84 26.90 -6.77
C ASP A 512 -41.02 25.95 -6.47
N GLY A 513 -40.99 24.76 -7.05
CA GLY A 513 -42.01 23.74 -6.86
C GLY A 513 -41.50 22.32 -7.10
N ALA A 514 -42.06 21.37 -6.36
CA ALA A 514 -41.73 19.96 -6.45
C ALA A 514 -43.00 19.11 -6.59
N ALA A 515 -42.99 18.14 -7.50
CA ALA A 515 -44.15 17.30 -7.79
C ALA A 515 -43.93 15.83 -7.41
N SER A 516 -45.02 15.15 -7.04
CA SER A 516 -45.03 13.69 -6.91
C SER A 516 -44.77 13.01 -8.25
N VAL A 517 -44.29 11.77 -8.22
CA VAL A 517 -43.94 11.01 -9.44
C VAL A 517 -45.13 10.87 -10.40
N ASP A 518 -46.35 10.82 -9.87
CA ASP A 518 -47.59 10.73 -10.62
C ASP A 518 -48.22 12.09 -11.00
N LEU A 519 -47.62 13.21 -10.59
CA LEU A 519 -48.14 14.60 -10.68
C LEU A 519 -49.49 14.82 -9.97
N LYS A 520 -49.90 13.93 -9.05
CA LYS A 520 -51.15 14.14 -8.29
C LYS A 520 -51.02 15.20 -7.21
N ARG A 521 -49.81 15.43 -6.69
CA ARG A 521 -49.50 16.43 -5.67
C ARG A 521 -48.32 17.28 -6.14
N VAL A 522 -48.45 18.59 -6.04
CA VAL A 522 -47.39 19.57 -6.35
C VAL A 522 -47.27 20.51 -5.16
N PHE A 523 -46.07 20.63 -4.61
CA PHE A 523 -45.75 21.54 -3.52
C PHE A 523 -45.05 22.77 -4.08
N CYS A 524 -45.44 23.97 -3.65
CA CYS A 524 -44.87 25.23 -4.10
C CYS A 524 -44.38 26.07 -2.89
N ALA A 525 -43.20 26.66 -3.01
CA ALA A 525 -42.64 27.55 -2.00
C ALA A 525 -43.04 28.98 -2.32
N CYS A 526 -43.62 29.66 -1.34
CA CYS A 526 -44.22 30.98 -1.50
C CYS A 526 -43.41 32.03 -0.75
N GLU A 527 -43.41 33.26 -1.27
CA GLU A 527 -42.79 34.43 -0.62
C GLU A 527 -43.41 34.81 0.73
N ASP A 528 -44.66 34.39 1.00
CA ASP A 528 -45.35 34.64 2.27
C ASP A 528 -44.92 33.69 3.41
N ASN A 529 -43.75 33.05 3.28
CA ASN A 529 -43.24 32.00 4.16
C ASN A 529 -44.24 30.85 4.30
N THR A 530 -44.89 30.46 3.19
CA THR A 530 -45.74 29.27 3.16
C THR A 530 -45.33 28.26 2.11
N ILE A 531 -45.55 26.99 2.42
CA ILE A 531 -45.52 25.89 1.45
C ILE A 531 -46.97 25.53 1.14
N ARG A 532 -47.33 25.52 -0.15
CA ARG A 532 -48.69 25.19 -0.59
C ARG A 532 -48.70 23.89 -1.35
N GLU A 533 -49.61 23.00 -0.99
CA GLU A 533 -49.87 21.75 -1.71
C GLU A 533 -51.03 21.97 -2.69
N PHE A 534 -50.82 21.62 -3.94
CA PHE A 534 -51.83 21.53 -4.99
C PHE A 534 -52.06 20.06 -5.34
N GLY A 535 -53.29 19.69 -5.65
CA GLY A 535 -53.55 18.35 -6.14
C GLY A 535 -54.78 18.24 -7.01
N GLN A 536 -54.89 17.08 -7.65
CA GLN A 536 -55.96 16.79 -8.59
C GLN A 536 -57.26 16.45 -7.84
N LYS A 537 -58.32 17.26 -8.03
CA LYS A 537 -59.67 16.96 -7.55
C LYS A 537 -60.54 16.52 -8.73
N ALA A 538 -61.23 15.39 -8.56
CA ALA A 538 -62.30 14.98 -9.47
C ALA A 538 -63.57 15.77 -9.10
N VAL A 539 -64.08 16.59 -10.03
CA VAL A 539 -65.32 17.35 -9.86
C VAL A 539 -66.44 16.67 -10.64
N GLY A 540 -67.35 16.00 -9.93
CA GLY A 540 -68.55 15.37 -10.52
C GLY A 540 -68.31 14.13 -11.40
N GLN A 541 -69.36 13.64 -12.07
CA GLN A 541 -69.33 12.47 -12.97
C GLN A 541 -68.69 12.75 -14.35
N THR A 542 -68.23 13.98 -14.61
CA THR A 542 -67.54 14.36 -15.84
C THR A 542 -66.03 14.25 -15.68
N ALA A 543 -65.34 13.76 -16.72
CA ALA A 543 -63.90 13.52 -16.77
C ALA A 543 -63.02 14.79 -16.82
N VAL A 544 -63.48 15.90 -16.24
CA VAL A 544 -62.70 17.13 -16.10
C VAL A 544 -62.02 17.10 -14.74
N THR A 545 -60.69 17.06 -14.75
CA THR A 545 -59.89 17.06 -13.52
C THR A 545 -59.39 18.47 -13.25
N GLU A 546 -59.83 19.08 -12.16
CA GLU A 546 -59.35 20.39 -11.71
C GLU A 546 -58.10 20.22 -10.83
N PHE A 547 -57.17 21.16 -10.94
CA PHE A 547 -56.01 21.25 -10.06
C PHE A 547 -56.25 22.38 -9.04
N ALA A 548 -56.33 22.03 -7.76
CA ALA A 548 -56.77 22.95 -6.71
C ALA A 548 -55.81 22.95 -5.51
N PRO A 549 -55.69 24.07 -4.76
CA PRO A 549 -54.94 24.09 -3.52
C PRO A 549 -55.61 23.17 -2.47
N LEU A 550 -54.81 22.32 -1.84
CA LEU A 550 -55.21 21.36 -0.81
C LEU A 550 -54.87 21.86 0.60
N LEU A 551 -53.68 22.44 0.78
CA LEU A 551 -53.16 22.83 2.10
C LEU A 551 -52.13 23.96 1.97
N SER A 552 -52.04 24.85 2.97
CA SER A 552 -50.99 25.86 3.12
C SER A 552 -50.34 25.74 4.50
N ILE A 553 -49.02 25.73 4.56
CA ILE A 553 -48.21 25.53 5.77
C ILE A 553 -47.36 26.76 5.98
N LYS A 554 -47.47 27.41 7.15
CA LYS A 554 -46.57 28.50 7.52
C LYS A 554 -45.24 27.93 8.01
N THR A 555 -44.16 28.28 7.32
CA THR A 555 -42.80 27.99 7.77
C THR A 555 -42.31 29.12 8.69
N SER A 556 -41.45 28.77 9.65
CA SER A 556 -40.85 29.79 10.53
C SER A 556 -39.92 30.75 9.80
N GLU A 557 -39.42 30.34 8.62
CA GLU A 557 -38.43 31.05 7.82
C GLU A 557 -38.79 30.94 6.33
N SER A 558 -38.28 31.85 5.51
CA SER A 558 -38.49 31.84 4.06
C SER A 558 -37.78 30.65 3.43
N VAL A 559 -38.44 30.01 2.47
CA VAL A 559 -37.98 28.82 1.77
C VAL A 559 -37.88 29.13 0.28
N GLY A 560 -36.74 28.79 -0.32
CA GLY A 560 -36.47 29.02 -1.74
C GLY A 560 -36.72 27.78 -2.59
N SER A 561 -35.89 26.75 -2.41
CA SER A 561 -35.88 25.53 -3.24
C SER A 561 -36.58 24.35 -2.56
N LEU A 562 -37.20 23.49 -3.38
CA LEU A 562 -38.00 22.34 -2.95
C LEU A 562 -37.60 21.07 -3.69
N VAL A 563 -37.56 19.93 -2.97
CA VAL A 563 -37.57 18.61 -3.60
C VAL A 563 -38.40 17.64 -2.78
N LEU A 564 -39.19 16.82 -3.48
CA LEU A 564 -40.09 15.86 -2.87
C LEU A 564 -39.51 14.45 -3.00
N ASP A 565 -39.30 13.82 -1.86
CA ASP A 565 -39.30 12.37 -1.75
C ASP A 565 -40.70 11.96 -1.28
N GLU A 566 -41.31 10.90 -1.83
CA GLU A 566 -42.76 10.61 -1.72
C GLU A 566 -43.37 10.76 -0.31
N ARG A 567 -42.56 10.58 0.75
CA ARG A 567 -42.94 10.72 2.17
C ARG A 567 -42.32 11.92 2.91
N VAL A 568 -41.29 12.56 2.36
CA VAL A 568 -40.53 13.64 3.00
C VAL A 568 -40.29 14.76 1.99
N LEU A 569 -40.73 15.97 2.34
CA LEU A 569 -40.45 17.16 1.55
C LEU A 569 -39.20 17.87 2.11
N PHE A 570 -38.20 18.07 1.27
CA PHE A 570 -36.99 18.80 1.61
C PHE A 570 -37.09 20.23 1.08
N THR A 571 -36.69 21.19 1.92
CA THR A 571 -36.76 22.62 1.61
C THR A 571 -35.49 23.35 2.00
N GLY A 572 -35.02 24.27 1.14
CA GLY A 572 -33.84 25.09 1.40
C GLY A 572 -34.20 26.45 1.97
N SER A 573 -33.45 26.89 2.98
CA SER A 573 -33.61 28.23 3.58
C SER A 573 -33.22 29.36 2.61
N LEU A 574 -34.00 30.43 2.63
CA LEU A 574 -33.82 31.67 1.87
C LEU A 574 -33.75 32.87 2.85
N SER A 575 -32.65 33.01 3.58
CA SER A 575 -32.46 34.09 4.56
C SER A 575 -30.99 34.50 4.64
N GLU A 576 -30.67 35.76 4.32
CA GLU A 576 -29.29 36.27 4.36
C GLU A 576 -28.75 36.46 5.80
N GLU A 577 -29.63 36.62 6.77
CA GLU A 577 -29.26 36.90 8.17
C GLU A 577 -28.86 35.65 8.97
N LYS A 578 -29.11 34.45 8.43
CA LYS A 578 -28.96 33.17 9.10
C LYS A 578 -28.25 32.18 8.18
N PRO A 579 -27.60 31.13 8.73
CA PRO A 579 -26.97 30.13 7.89
C PRO A 579 -28.02 29.33 7.10
N GLY A 580 -27.61 28.82 5.94
CA GLY A 580 -28.46 28.03 5.06
C GLY A 580 -28.72 26.65 5.64
N PHE A 581 -29.95 26.43 6.09
CA PHE A 581 -30.43 25.14 6.58
C PHE A 581 -31.24 24.39 5.51
N VAL A 582 -31.04 23.07 5.46
CA VAL A 582 -31.96 22.14 4.81
C VAL A 582 -33.00 21.70 5.84
N TYR A 583 -34.26 21.89 5.49
CA TYR A 583 -35.42 21.54 6.30
C TYR A 583 -36.06 20.27 5.75
N ALA A 584 -36.36 19.29 6.61
CA ALA A 584 -37.09 18.08 6.23
C ALA A 584 -38.47 18.04 6.90
N HIS A 585 -39.51 18.08 6.07
CA HIS A 585 -40.92 17.98 6.48
C HIS A 585 -41.41 16.56 6.23
N LYS A 586 -41.76 15.83 7.30
CA LYS A 586 -42.29 14.46 7.20
C LYS A 586 -43.78 14.51 6.86
N LEU A 587 -44.19 14.06 5.68
CA LEU A 587 -45.57 14.09 5.17
C LEU A 587 -46.48 12.99 5.75
N THR A 588 -46.13 12.40 6.90
CA THR A 588 -46.81 11.22 7.47
C THR A 588 -47.66 11.56 8.69
N GLY A 589 -48.94 11.14 8.64
CA GLY A 589 -49.97 11.38 9.67
C GLY A 589 -50.78 12.66 9.43
N ASP A 590 -52.01 12.73 9.93
CA ASP A 590 -52.94 13.86 9.66
C ASP A 590 -52.44 15.23 10.15
N ASP A 591 -51.58 15.27 11.17
CA ASP A 591 -51.07 16.51 11.77
C ASP A 591 -49.74 17.02 11.16
N TRP A 592 -49.25 16.42 10.08
CA TRP A 592 -47.92 16.72 9.55
C TRP A 592 -47.70 18.21 9.21
N ALA A 593 -48.78 18.90 8.81
CA ALA A 593 -48.81 20.32 8.48
C ALA A 593 -48.43 21.25 9.65
N THR A 594 -48.54 20.77 10.89
CA THR A 594 -48.32 21.55 12.12
C THR A 594 -47.03 21.18 12.85
N ARG A 595 -46.31 20.15 12.37
CA ARG A 595 -45.06 19.70 12.99
C ARG A 595 -43.91 20.61 12.62
N GLU A 596 -43.04 20.90 13.59
CA GLU A 596 -41.80 21.61 13.30
C GLU A 596 -40.88 20.78 12.38
N PRO A 597 -40.32 21.38 11.32
CA PRO A 597 -39.41 20.67 10.43
C PRO A 597 -38.08 20.38 11.11
N LEU A 598 -37.48 19.25 10.75
CA LEU A 598 -36.12 18.92 11.17
C LEU A 598 -35.12 19.81 10.41
N LYS A 599 -34.21 20.46 11.13
CA LYS A 599 -33.20 21.38 10.57
C LYS A 599 -31.85 20.71 10.45
N PHE A 600 -31.22 20.82 9.29
CA PHE A 600 -29.88 20.30 9.03
C PHE A 600 -28.97 21.46 8.55
N PRO A 601 -27.89 21.77 9.29
CA PRO A 601 -26.94 22.83 8.91
C PRO A 601 -26.08 22.39 7.73
N GLY A 602 -25.65 23.36 6.91
CA GLY A 602 -24.64 23.15 5.88
C GLY A 602 -24.08 24.46 5.33
N HIS A 603 -24.90 25.24 4.63
CA HIS A 603 -24.44 26.44 3.93
C HIS A 603 -24.31 27.65 4.88
N SER A 604 -23.43 28.58 4.55
CA SER A 604 -23.31 29.87 5.25
C SER A 604 -24.34 30.90 4.78
N THR A 605 -24.84 30.74 3.56
CA THR A 605 -25.82 31.63 2.93
C THR A 605 -26.99 30.83 2.35
N ASN A 606 -27.86 31.49 1.59
CA ASN A 606 -29.06 30.91 0.99
C ASN A 606 -28.76 29.67 0.15
N ILE A 607 -29.66 28.69 0.26
CA ILE A 607 -29.63 27.49 -0.57
C ILE A 607 -30.36 27.82 -1.88
N THR A 608 -29.64 27.79 -2.99
CA THR A 608 -30.14 28.16 -4.31
C THR A 608 -30.86 27.00 -4.98
N CYS A 609 -30.38 25.77 -4.76
CA CYS A 609 -30.91 24.58 -5.40
C CYS A 609 -30.76 23.35 -4.51
N ILE A 610 -31.75 22.45 -4.58
CA ILE A 610 -31.71 21.14 -3.94
C ILE A 610 -32.20 20.08 -4.94
N LYS A 611 -31.50 18.95 -5.03
CA LYS A 611 -31.90 17.79 -5.86
C LYS A 611 -31.66 16.49 -5.12
N LEU A 612 -32.51 15.50 -5.40
CA LEU A 612 -32.31 14.11 -4.94
C LEU A 612 -31.60 13.32 -6.03
N SER A 613 -30.76 12.38 -5.62
CA SER A 613 -30.25 11.34 -6.51
C SER A 613 -31.41 10.52 -7.10
N TYR A 614 -31.17 9.87 -8.25
CA TYR A 614 -32.21 9.09 -8.92
C TYR A 614 -32.73 7.91 -8.09
N ASP A 615 -31.84 7.26 -7.34
CA ASP A 615 -32.15 6.20 -6.36
C ASP A 615 -32.72 6.74 -5.04
N ARG A 616 -32.72 8.08 -4.87
CA ARG A 616 -33.15 8.83 -3.68
C ARG A 616 -32.37 8.49 -2.42
N SER A 617 -31.20 7.86 -2.53
CA SER A 617 -30.36 7.59 -1.37
C SER A 617 -29.61 8.83 -0.88
N GLN A 618 -29.43 9.83 -1.75
CA GLN A 618 -28.67 11.04 -1.46
C GLN A 618 -29.41 12.32 -1.86
N LEU A 619 -29.17 13.39 -1.10
CA LEU A 619 -29.66 14.73 -1.34
C LEU A 619 -28.47 15.66 -1.57
N PHE A 620 -28.54 16.46 -2.61
CA PHE A 620 -27.54 17.46 -2.97
C PHE A 620 -28.11 18.84 -2.75
N SER A 621 -27.37 19.73 -2.10
CA SER A 621 -27.75 21.15 -1.99
C SER A 621 -26.61 22.05 -2.43
N GLY A 622 -26.93 23.06 -3.24
CA GLY A 622 -26.01 24.10 -3.68
C GLY A 622 -26.32 25.42 -2.98
N GLY A 623 -25.27 26.11 -2.52
CA GLY A 623 -25.37 27.38 -1.82
C GLY A 623 -24.91 28.57 -2.64
N SER A 624 -25.39 29.76 -2.26
CA SER A 624 -24.87 31.04 -2.77
C SER A 624 -23.42 31.31 -2.33
N ASP A 625 -22.90 30.54 -1.38
CA ASP A 625 -21.51 30.57 -0.92
C ASP A 625 -20.55 29.71 -1.77
N GLY A 626 -21.04 29.09 -2.85
CA GLY A 626 -20.23 28.24 -3.72
C GLY A 626 -20.02 26.83 -3.19
N SER A 627 -20.57 26.49 -2.01
CA SER A 627 -20.49 25.15 -1.44
C SER A 627 -21.60 24.23 -1.94
N ILE A 628 -21.29 22.94 -2.03
CA ILE A 628 -22.23 21.86 -2.37
C ILE A 628 -22.17 20.82 -1.26
N TYR A 629 -23.31 20.51 -0.66
CA TYR A 629 -23.41 19.49 0.38
C TYR A 629 -24.07 18.21 -0.17
N VAL A 630 -23.52 17.06 0.23
CA VAL A 630 -24.06 15.73 -0.03
C VAL A 630 -24.56 15.14 1.29
N TYR A 631 -25.87 14.87 1.37
CA TYR A 631 -26.50 14.23 2.52
C TYR A 631 -26.96 12.82 2.16
N ASP A 632 -26.65 11.85 3.02
CA ASP A 632 -27.29 10.53 2.96
C ASP A 632 -28.73 10.65 3.51
N CYS A 633 -29.70 10.13 2.78
CA CYS A 633 -31.11 10.10 3.15
C CYS A 633 -31.47 8.78 3.85
N SER A 634 -32.16 8.88 4.98
CA SER A 634 -32.75 7.73 5.67
C SER A 634 -34.26 7.69 5.41
N ASP A 635 -34.79 6.50 5.18
CA ASP A 635 -36.23 6.29 5.02
C ASP A 635 -36.97 6.39 6.37
N VAL A 636 -38.26 6.72 6.29
CA VAL A 636 -39.15 6.78 7.46
C VAL A 636 -40.32 5.81 7.27
N ASP A 637 -40.47 4.90 8.22
CA ASP A 637 -41.57 3.96 8.28
C ASP A 637 -42.90 4.62 8.71
N GLN A 638 -44.03 3.95 8.48
CA GLN A 638 -45.36 4.44 8.88
C GLN A 638 -45.48 4.71 10.40
N LYS A 639 -44.65 4.06 11.21
CA LYS A 639 -44.55 4.26 12.67
C LYS A 639 -43.56 5.36 13.07
N GLY A 640 -42.97 6.08 12.12
CA GLY A 640 -42.01 7.17 12.35
C GLY A 640 -40.56 6.73 12.60
N ARG A 641 -40.26 5.42 12.54
CA ARG A 641 -38.90 4.87 12.69
C ARG A 641 -38.07 5.15 11.44
N THR A 642 -36.80 5.46 11.62
CA THR A 642 -35.87 5.72 10.51
C THR A 642 -34.98 4.52 10.22
N TYR A 643 -34.74 4.23 8.94
CA TYR A 643 -33.76 3.23 8.50
C TYR A 643 -32.93 3.76 7.34
N VAL A 644 -31.65 3.40 7.30
CA VAL A 644 -30.73 3.86 6.25
C VAL A 644 -31.13 3.19 4.93
N ARG A 645 -31.25 3.98 3.86
CA ARG A 645 -31.52 3.44 2.52
C ARG A 645 -30.35 2.59 2.05
N SER A 646 -30.66 1.45 1.42
CA SER A 646 -29.63 0.67 0.73
C SER A 646 -29.08 1.51 -0.41
N LYS A 647 -27.77 1.80 -0.36
CA LYS A 647 -27.08 2.43 -1.49
C LYS A 647 -27.09 1.46 -2.67
N THR A 648 -27.31 1.98 -3.87
CA THR A 648 -27.11 1.23 -5.12
C THR A 648 -25.67 0.69 -5.17
N ARG A 649 -25.53 -0.57 -5.61
CA ARG A 649 -24.22 -1.21 -5.71
C ARG A 649 -23.42 -0.58 -6.85
N ASP A 650 -22.09 -0.76 -6.85
CA ASP A 650 -21.26 -0.22 -7.93
C ASP A 650 -21.67 -0.81 -9.29
N ASP A 651 -22.13 -2.06 -9.32
CA ASP A 651 -22.61 -2.76 -10.52
C ASP A 651 -23.85 -2.14 -11.19
N ASP A 652 -24.58 -1.23 -10.51
CA ASP A 652 -25.80 -0.63 -11.06
C ASP A 652 -25.51 0.58 -11.98
N TYR A 653 -24.30 1.16 -11.92
CA TYR A 653 -23.92 2.34 -12.70
C TYR A 653 -23.12 1.96 -13.95
N THR A 654 -23.28 2.74 -15.03
CA THR A 654 -22.57 2.50 -16.29
C THR A 654 -21.28 3.31 -16.37
N GLU A 655 -20.15 2.66 -16.67
CA GLU A 655 -18.83 3.29 -16.80
C GLU A 655 -18.48 3.77 -18.22
N GLU A 656 -19.45 3.86 -19.14
CA GLU A 656 -19.18 4.26 -20.52
C GLU A 656 -18.74 5.73 -20.61
N ILE A 657 -17.59 6.02 -21.23
CA ILE A 657 -17.08 7.40 -21.43
C ILE A 657 -17.07 7.72 -22.92
N LEU A 658 -17.43 8.97 -23.29
CA LEU A 658 -17.25 9.44 -24.66
C LEU A 658 -15.80 9.85 -24.87
N VAL A 659 -15.19 9.38 -25.95
CA VAL A 659 -13.85 9.77 -26.39
C VAL A 659 -13.93 10.19 -27.85
N ARG A 660 -13.20 11.23 -28.25
CA ARG A 660 -13.17 11.60 -29.67
C ARG A 660 -12.51 10.49 -30.47
N ARG A 661 -13.06 10.20 -31.64
CA ARG A 661 -12.49 9.18 -32.53
C ARG A 661 -11.03 9.49 -32.88
N ASP A 662 -10.71 10.76 -33.10
CA ASP A 662 -9.35 11.20 -33.44
C ASP A 662 -8.36 10.99 -32.28
N GLU A 663 -8.76 11.35 -31.05
CA GLU A 663 -7.98 11.10 -29.82
C GLU A 663 -7.73 9.61 -29.60
N LEU A 664 -8.75 8.76 -29.80
CA LEU A 664 -8.58 7.31 -29.71
C LEU A 664 -7.57 6.81 -30.74
N THR A 665 -7.65 7.29 -31.99
CA THR A 665 -6.69 6.89 -33.03
C THR A 665 -5.27 7.41 -32.79
N SER A 666 -5.14 8.62 -32.22
CA SER A 666 -3.84 9.20 -31.87
C SER A 666 -3.23 8.49 -30.67
N GLY A 667 -4.01 8.24 -29.61
CA GLY A 667 -3.56 7.51 -28.43
C GLY A 667 -3.15 6.07 -28.75
N VAL A 668 -3.84 5.41 -29.70
CA VAL A 668 -3.41 4.09 -30.20
C VAL A 668 -2.06 4.17 -30.92
N LYS A 669 -1.80 5.24 -31.70
CA LYS A 669 -0.50 5.48 -32.33
C LYS A 669 0.59 5.78 -31.30
N GLU A 670 0.33 6.69 -30.35
CA GLU A 670 1.28 7.02 -29.27
C GLU A 670 1.60 5.80 -28.43
N LYS A 671 0.61 4.96 -28.09
CA LYS A 671 0.84 3.70 -27.38
C LYS A 671 1.74 2.76 -28.18
N ALA A 672 1.56 2.68 -29.49
CA ALA A 672 2.44 1.89 -30.36
C ALA A 672 3.86 2.46 -30.40
N ASP A 673 4.01 3.79 -30.48
CA ASP A 673 5.31 4.47 -30.47
C ASP A 673 6.03 4.34 -29.13
N LEU A 674 5.31 4.45 -28.01
CA LEU A 674 5.86 4.20 -26.67
C LEU A 674 6.25 2.74 -26.49
N ALA A 675 5.44 1.78 -26.98
CA ALA A 675 5.80 0.37 -26.92
C ALA A 675 7.11 0.11 -27.68
N ASN A 676 7.25 0.66 -28.89
CA ASN A 676 8.50 0.56 -29.65
C ASN A 676 9.67 1.20 -28.89
N LYS A 677 9.46 2.35 -28.24
CA LYS A 677 10.50 3.04 -27.46
C LYS A 677 10.88 2.28 -26.19
N VAL A 678 9.93 1.61 -25.55
CA VAL A 678 10.19 0.70 -24.43
C VAL A 678 11.02 -0.48 -24.91
N ASP A 679 10.67 -1.08 -26.04
CA ASP A 679 11.44 -2.20 -26.62
C ASP A 679 12.86 -1.77 -26.99
N GLU A 680 13.04 -0.59 -27.58
CA GLU A 680 14.36 0.00 -27.85
C GLU A 680 15.15 0.25 -26.55
N LEU A 681 14.51 0.77 -25.50
CA LEU A 681 15.17 1.01 -24.21
C LEU A 681 15.52 -0.30 -23.51
N VAL A 682 14.67 -1.32 -23.58
CA VAL A 682 14.95 -2.66 -23.06
C VAL A 682 16.15 -3.24 -23.79
N LEU A 683 16.18 -3.17 -25.13
CA LEU A 683 17.31 -3.64 -25.93
C LEU A 683 18.60 -2.88 -25.60
N ASN A 684 18.53 -1.56 -25.41
CA ASN A 684 19.69 -0.74 -25.03
C ASN A 684 20.16 -1.05 -23.60
N ASN A 685 19.24 -1.32 -22.67
CA ASN A 685 19.56 -1.71 -21.31
C ASN A 685 20.18 -3.11 -21.26
N GLU A 686 19.64 -4.08 -22.00
CA GLU A 686 20.25 -5.40 -22.18
C GLU A 686 21.65 -5.31 -22.78
N TYR A 687 21.84 -4.44 -23.78
CA TYR A 687 23.15 -4.19 -24.38
C TYR A 687 24.14 -3.57 -23.38
N GLN A 688 23.71 -2.58 -22.60
CA GLN A 688 24.50 -1.97 -21.52
C GLN A 688 24.87 -2.97 -20.42
N LEU A 689 23.92 -3.83 -20.03
CA LEU A 689 24.16 -4.91 -19.07
C LEU A 689 25.19 -5.91 -19.61
N ARG A 690 25.09 -6.31 -20.88
CA ARG A 690 26.09 -7.17 -21.52
C ARG A 690 27.48 -6.54 -21.59
N LEU A 691 27.58 -5.24 -21.86
CA LEU A 691 28.85 -4.52 -21.82
C LEU A 691 29.47 -4.52 -20.42
N LYS A 692 28.65 -4.27 -19.39
CA LYS A 692 29.10 -4.34 -17.98
C LYS A 692 29.50 -5.76 -17.58
N ASP A 693 28.75 -6.77 -17.97
CA ASP A 693 29.09 -8.18 -17.73
C ASP A 693 30.40 -8.57 -18.41
N MET A 694 30.65 -8.06 -19.62
CA MET A 694 31.92 -8.29 -20.33
C MET A 694 33.08 -7.59 -19.61
N GLN A 695 32.89 -6.35 -19.13
CA GLN A 695 33.88 -5.63 -18.34
C GLN A 695 34.17 -6.33 -17.01
N PHE A 696 33.14 -6.78 -16.29
CA PHE A 696 33.31 -7.53 -15.05
C PHE A 696 33.99 -8.87 -15.27
N LYS A 697 33.72 -9.58 -16.37
CA LYS A 697 34.44 -10.81 -16.72
C LYS A 697 35.91 -10.54 -17.01
N GLU A 698 36.24 -9.45 -17.70
CA GLU A 698 37.63 -9.06 -17.98
C GLU A 698 38.38 -8.64 -16.70
N GLU A 699 37.72 -7.92 -15.79
CA GLU A 699 38.27 -7.58 -14.48
C GLU A 699 38.46 -8.83 -13.60
N LEU A 700 37.49 -9.75 -13.61
CA LEU A 700 37.58 -11.02 -12.88
C LEU A 700 38.77 -11.85 -13.39
N LEU A 701 38.97 -11.93 -14.70
CA LEU A 701 40.12 -12.60 -15.31
C LEU A 701 41.44 -11.95 -14.90
N LYS A 702 41.54 -10.61 -14.94
CA LYS A 702 42.74 -9.89 -14.47
C LYS A 702 43.01 -10.13 -12.99
N HIS A 703 41.98 -10.18 -12.16
CA HIS A 703 42.13 -10.52 -10.74
C HIS A 703 42.55 -11.97 -10.56
N GLN A 704 41.97 -12.90 -11.32
CA GLN A 704 42.31 -14.32 -11.27
C GLN A 704 43.76 -14.57 -11.70
N GLU A 705 44.24 -13.90 -12.75
CA GLU A 705 45.65 -13.95 -13.20
C GLU A 705 46.61 -13.38 -12.15
N LYS A 706 46.23 -12.28 -11.47
CA LYS A 706 47.02 -11.72 -10.36
C LYS A 706 47.09 -12.68 -9.19
N TYR A 707 45.96 -13.27 -8.79
CA TYR A 707 45.93 -14.24 -7.69
C TYR A 707 46.70 -15.51 -8.04
N SER A 708 46.63 -16.01 -9.28
CA SER A 708 47.43 -17.17 -9.69
C SER A 708 48.93 -16.85 -9.68
N ALA A 709 49.33 -15.66 -10.12
CA ALA A 709 50.72 -15.23 -10.06
C ALA A 709 51.23 -15.07 -8.61
N GLU A 710 50.39 -14.54 -7.71
CA GLU A 710 50.70 -14.47 -6.28
C GLU A 710 50.80 -15.87 -5.65
N LEU A 711 49.92 -16.80 -6.01
CA LEU A 711 49.96 -18.19 -5.56
C LEU A 711 51.22 -18.91 -6.05
N GLU A 712 51.64 -18.69 -7.30
CA GLU A 712 52.89 -19.25 -7.83
C GLU A 712 54.12 -18.67 -7.12
N LEU A 713 54.12 -17.36 -6.83
CA LEU A 713 55.20 -16.72 -6.08
C LEU A 713 55.28 -17.23 -4.63
N ASP A 714 54.14 -17.41 -3.97
CA ASP A 714 54.10 -17.96 -2.61
C ASP A 714 54.42 -19.46 -2.60
N GLY A 715 54.06 -20.20 -3.65
CA GLY A 715 54.52 -21.57 -3.88
C GLY A 715 56.05 -21.64 -3.97
N GLN A 716 56.67 -20.78 -4.78
CA GLN A 716 58.13 -20.69 -4.89
C GLN A 716 58.80 -20.31 -3.56
N LYS A 717 58.20 -19.41 -2.77
CA LYS A 717 58.70 -19.06 -1.43
C LYS A 717 58.55 -20.24 -0.46
N TYR A 718 57.44 -20.96 -0.53
CA TYR A 718 57.20 -22.14 0.29
C TYR A 718 58.22 -23.25 -0.03
N ASP A 719 58.45 -23.54 -1.30
CA ASP A 719 59.44 -24.51 -1.75
C ASP A 719 60.85 -24.09 -1.34
N ALA A 720 61.22 -22.82 -1.50
CA ALA A 720 62.51 -22.30 -1.04
C ALA A 720 62.67 -22.36 0.49
N LEU A 721 61.60 -22.16 1.25
CA LEU A 721 61.61 -22.28 2.71
C LEU A 721 61.69 -23.75 3.14
N ASN A 722 61.02 -24.65 2.41
CA ASN A 722 61.05 -26.08 2.67
C ASN A 722 62.43 -26.67 2.33
N ASP A 723 63.09 -26.21 1.26
CA ASP A 723 64.47 -26.55 0.95
C ASP A 723 65.46 -26.04 2.01
N LYS A 724 65.23 -24.83 2.55
CA LYS A 724 66.02 -24.32 3.68
C LYS A 724 65.79 -25.13 4.93
N LYS A 725 64.54 -25.47 5.24
CA LYS A 725 64.18 -26.33 6.37
C LYS A 725 64.84 -27.69 6.24
N LYS A 726 64.78 -28.32 5.06
CA LYS A 726 65.40 -29.61 4.79
C LYS A 726 66.93 -29.55 4.90
N LYS A 727 67.57 -28.50 4.38
CA LYS A 727 69.02 -28.28 4.58
C LYS A 727 69.40 -28.08 6.05
N MET A 728 68.54 -27.42 6.84
CA MET A 728 68.73 -27.27 8.28
C MET A 728 68.51 -28.60 9.01
N GLU A 729 67.50 -29.38 8.64
CA GLU A 729 67.25 -30.73 9.18
C GLU A 729 68.42 -31.67 8.84
N ASP A 730 68.90 -31.69 7.60
CA ASP A 730 70.06 -32.47 7.17
C ASP A 730 71.33 -32.02 7.93
N ALA A 731 71.51 -30.71 8.15
CA ALA A 731 72.64 -30.19 8.92
C ALA A 731 72.54 -30.55 10.41
N TYR A 732 71.34 -30.53 11.00
CA TYR A 732 71.13 -30.98 12.37
C TYR A 732 71.28 -32.49 12.51
N GLU A 733 70.82 -33.29 11.54
CA GLU A 733 71.08 -34.74 11.51
C GLU A 733 72.57 -35.04 11.36
N GLN A 734 73.31 -34.25 10.57
CA GLN A 734 74.77 -34.37 10.47
C GLN A 734 75.46 -33.97 11.78
N GLN A 735 75.03 -32.89 12.44
CA GLN A 735 75.57 -32.51 13.75
C GLN A 735 75.23 -33.52 14.84
N ILE A 736 74.02 -34.10 14.81
CA ILE A 736 73.63 -35.19 15.71
C ILE A 736 74.47 -36.43 15.41
N LYS A 737 74.68 -36.80 14.14
CA LYS A 737 75.57 -37.92 13.77
C LYS A 737 77.02 -37.67 14.16
N GLU A 738 77.54 -36.45 14.00
CA GLU A 738 78.90 -36.09 14.43
C GLU A 738 79.03 -36.13 15.95
N LEU A 739 78.03 -35.64 16.70
CA LEU A 739 77.98 -35.76 18.16
C LEU A 739 77.80 -37.22 18.61
N GLU A 740 77.00 -38.01 17.91
CA GLU A 740 76.86 -39.44 18.17
C GLU A 740 78.13 -40.20 17.82
N ASP A 741 78.85 -39.82 16.76
CA ASP A 741 80.11 -40.45 16.36
C ASP A 741 81.26 -39.99 17.25
N GLN A 742 81.25 -38.75 17.74
CA GLN A 742 82.15 -38.26 18.79
C GLN A 742 81.86 -38.97 20.11
N HIS A 743 80.60 -39.06 20.53
CA HIS A 743 80.23 -39.82 21.73
C HIS A 743 80.47 -41.31 21.55
N ARG A 744 80.31 -41.89 20.35
CA ARG A 744 80.66 -43.30 20.04
C ARG A 744 82.18 -43.50 19.98
N ALA A 745 82.95 -42.50 19.57
CA ALA A 745 84.41 -42.54 19.54
C ALA A 745 84.99 -42.35 20.95
N GLU A 746 84.44 -41.42 21.73
CA GLU A 746 84.71 -41.26 23.15
C GLU A 746 84.28 -42.52 23.91
N PHE A 747 83.10 -43.09 23.62
CA PHE A 747 82.69 -44.39 24.17
C PHE A 747 83.64 -45.49 23.74
N ARG A 748 84.07 -45.55 22.47
CA ARG A 748 85.03 -46.56 22.00
C ARG A 748 86.43 -46.39 22.58
N ASP A 749 86.88 -45.18 22.81
CA ASP A 749 88.19 -44.90 23.44
C ASP A 749 88.12 -45.16 24.94
N LEU A 750 86.99 -44.83 25.59
CA LEU A 750 86.71 -45.18 26.96
C LEU A 750 86.53 -46.70 27.10
N GLU A 751 85.86 -47.37 26.16
CA GLU A 751 85.74 -48.82 26.02
C GLU A 751 87.09 -49.45 25.72
N LEU A 752 87.98 -48.88 24.91
CA LEU A 752 89.33 -49.43 24.68
C LEU A 752 90.24 -49.23 25.88
N GLN A 753 90.11 -48.11 26.60
CA GLN A 753 90.82 -47.87 27.87
C GLN A 753 90.28 -48.77 28.99
N TYR A 754 88.96 -48.96 29.04
CA TYR A 754 88.31 -49.90 29.94
C TYR A 754 88.54 -51.33 29.48
N ASP A 755 88.64 -51.67 28.20
CA ASP A 755 88.94 -53.00 27.65
C ASP A 755 90.41 -53.34 27.78
N SER A 756 91.32 -52.37 27.80
CA SER A 756 92.72 -52.61 28.16
C SER A 756 92.86 -52.89 29.66
N LYS A 757 92.16 -52.12 30.49
CA LYS A 757 92.06 -52.37 31.94
C LYS A 757 91.31 -53.65 32.25
N ILE A 758 90.21 -53.92 31.56
CA ILE A 758 89.35 -55.11 31.63
C ILE A 758 90.13 -56.27 31.07
N ASN A 759 90.86 -56.24 29.94
CA ASN A 759 91.67 -57.39 29.48
C ASN A 759 92.82 -57.72 30.45
N SER A 760 93.40 -56.72 31.13
CA SER A 760 94.38 -56.97 32.19
C SER A 760 93.74 -57.52 33.48
N GLU A 761 92.56 -57.02 33.84
CA GLU A 761 91.74 -57.53 34.94
C GLU A 761 91.10 -58.87 34.58
N VAL A 762 90.78 -59.17 33.31
CA VAL A 762 90.12 -60.34 32.71
C VAL A 762 91.13 -61.42 32.40
N ALA A 763 92.42 -61.15 32.19
CA ALA A 763 93.44 -62.20 32.26
C ALA A 763 93.60 -62.70 33.71
N ARG A 764 93.43 -61.80 34.69
CA ARG A 764 93.41 -62.11 36.12
C ARG A 764 92.05 -62.68 36.59
N TYR A 765 90.95 -62.21 35.99
CA TYR A 765 89.56 -62.62 36.23
C TYR A 765 89.32 -63.93 35.51
N GLN A 766 89.81 -64.23 34.31
CA GLN A 766 89.68 -65.53 33.61
C GLN A 766 90.40 -66.66 34.34
N GLY A 767 91.51 -66.38 35.04
CA GLY A 767 92.09 -67.31 36.00
C GLY A 767 91.20 -67.52 37.23
N LEU A 768 90.60 -66.45 37.74
CA LEU A 768 89.63 -66.51 38.85
C LEU A 768 88.23 -67.01 38.44
N VAL A 769 87.87 -66.94 37.16
CA VAL A 769 86.57 -67.22 36.50
C VAL A 769 86.61 -68.60 35.90
N ALA A 770 87.74 -69.18 35.52
CA ALA A 770 87.80 -70.63 35.36
C ALA A 770 87.52 -71.34 36.70
N ALA A 771 87.94 -70.75 37.82
CA ALA A 771 87.65 -71.22 39.17
C ALA A 771 86.22 -70.82 39.63
N ARG A 772 85.79 -69.58 39.38
CA ARG A 772 84.47 -69.04 39.69
C ARG A 772 83.39 -69.45 38.70
N ASP A 773 83.66 -70.01 37.52
CA ASP A 773 82.67 -70.63 36.61
C ASP A 773 82.52 -72.12 36.90
N ALA A 774 83.53 -72.76 37.50
CA ALA A 774 83.34 -74.07 38.11
C ALA A 774 82.50 -73.95 39.39
N GLU A 775 82.76 -72.91 40.20
CA GLU A 775 81.94 -72.57 41.36
C GLU A 775 80.59 -71.98 40.97
N ASN A 776 80.51 -71.11 39.94
CA ASN A 776 79.28 -70.56 39.40
C ASN A 776 78.47 -71.56 38.62
N ARG A 777 78.98 -72.62 38.00
CA ARG A 777 78.09 -73.69 37.51
C ARG A 777 77.38 -74.38 38.67
N SER A 778 78.06 -74.54 39.81
CA SER A 778 77.44 -75.08 41.03
C SER A 778 76.51 -74.06 41.72
N TRP A 779 76.87 -72.78 41.74
CA TRP A 779 76.08 -71.69 42.30
C TRP A 779 74.97 -71.20 41.37
N ASP A 780 75.07 -71.36 40.05
CA ASP A 780 74.03 -71.07 39.06
C ASP A 780 73.06 -72.24 39.00
N GLN A 781 73.49 -73.47 39.28
CA GLN A 781 72.55 -74.58 39.53
C GLN A 781 71.80 -74.36 40.85
N ALA A 782 72.48 -73.90 41.91
CA ALA A 782 71.85 -73.52 43.17
C ALA A 782 71.04 -72.20 43.09
N ASN A 783 71.43 -71.24 42.26
CA ASN A 783 70.71 -69.99 42.02
C ASN A 783 69.59 -70.17 41.00
N LEU A 784 69.65 -71.16 40.10
CA LEU A 784 68.51 -71.57 39.28
C LEU A 784 67.49 -72.30 40.16
N GLU A 785 67.92 -73.12 41.12
CA GLU A 785 67.02 -73.69 42.14
C GLU A 785 66.49 -72.61 43.10
N LEU A 786 67.28 -71.60 43.46
CA LEU A 786 66.85 -70.47 44.30
C LEU A 786 66.05 -69.42 43.52
N THR A 787 66.24 -69.26 42.21
CA THR A 787 65.37 -68.44 41.34
C THR A 787 64.15 -69.20 40.86
N ASP A 788 64.16 -70.52 40.73
CA ASP A 788 62.95 -71.33 40.60
C ASP A 788 62.19 -71.34 41.92
N SER A 789 62.86 -71.34 43.08
CA SER A 789 62.23 -71.15 44.40
C SER A 789 61.74 -69.72 44.59
N HIS A 790 62.46 -68.68 44.17
CA HIS A 790 62.01 -67.29 44.30
C HIS A 790 61.06 -66.86 43.18
N THR A 791 61.01 -67.55 42.05
CA THR A 791 59.96 -67.40 41.02
C THR A 791 58.76 -68.27 41.33
N ALA A 792 58.92 -69.38 42.07
CA ALA A 792 57.83 -70.09 42.72
C ALA A 792 57.28 -69.28 43.90
N GLU A 793 58.09 -68.63 44.73
CA GLU A 793 57.64 -67.70 45.76
C GLU A 793 57.09 -66.39 45.16
N LYS A 794 57.63 -65.91 44.04
CA LYS A 794 56.99 -64.80 43.29
C LYS A 794 55.70 -65.24 42.64
N LYS A 795 55.59 -66.47 42.13
CA LYS A 795 54.34 -67.05 41.65
C LYS A 795 53.38 -67.33 42.78
N GLU A 796 53.82 -67.74 43.96
CA GLU A 796 52.97 -67.88 45.15
C GLU A 796 52.57 -66.50 45.69
N LEU A 797 53.43 -65.48 45.62
CA LEU A 797 53.05 -64.10 45.92
C LEU A 797 52.11 -63.52 44.86
N GLN A 798 52.32 -63.86 43.59
CA GLN A 798 51.53 -63.38 42.46
C GLN A 798 50.22 -64.15 42.34
N GLU A 799 50.17 -65.44 42.69
CA GLU A 799 48.96 -66.23 42.93
C GLU A 799 48.31 -65.81 44.25
N ALA A 800 49.02 -65.37 45.29
CA ALA A 800 48.43 -64.80 46.49
C ALA A 800 47.90 -63.37 46.26
N PHE A 801 48.50 -62.60 45.34
CA PHE A 801 47.98 -61.32 44.88
C PHE A 801 46.85 -61.49 43.88
N ASP A 802 46.89 -62.50 43.00
CA ASP A 802 45.80 -62.86 42.10
C ASP A 802 44.65 -63.52 42.87
N VAL A 803 44.91 -64.28 43.93
CA VAL A 803 43.92 -64.75 44.90
C VAL A 803 43.39 -63.59 45.73
N LYS A 804 44.19 -62.60 46.13
CA LYS A 804 43.67 -61.37 46.77
C LYS A 804 42.87 -60.50 45.80
N VAL A 805 43.21 -60.49 44.52
CA VAL A 805 42.46 -59.79 43.48
C VAL A 805 41.22 -60.59 43.09
N GLU A 806 41.24 -61.91 43.14
CA GLU A 806 40.07 -62.80 43.01
C GLU A 806 39.21 -62.77 44.27
N GLU A 807 39.77 -62.56 45.47
CA GLU A 807 39.05 -62.34 46.74
C GLU A 807 38.46 -60.93 46.76
N GLU A 808 39.17 -59.90 46.32
CA GLU A 808 38.59 -58.56 46.13
C GLU A 808 37.58 -58.53 45.01
N LYS A 809 37.79 -59.26 43.90
CA LYS A 809 36.76 -59.44 42.85
C LYS A 809 35.61 -60.29 43.35
N ARG A 810 35.82 -61.33 44.16
CA ARG A 810 34.73 -62.08 44.83
C ARG A 810 34.03 -61.24 45.88
N LEU A 811 34.70 -60.32 46.57
CA LEU A 811 34.09 -59.37 47.50
C LEU A 811 33.35 -58.28 46.73
N GLN A 812 33.83 -57.84 45.57
CA GLN A 812 33.10 -56.95 44.67
C GLN A 812 31.92 -57.65 44.02
N GLU A 813 32.06 -58.90 43.58
CA GLU A 813 30.97 -59.71 43.02
C GLU A 813 30.00 -60.12 44.12
N ALA A 814 30.45 -60.40 45.35
CA ALA A 814 29.60 -60.66 46.51
C ALA A 814 28.91 -59.40 47.00
N VAL A 815 29.55 -58.23 47.04
CA VAL A 815 28.88 -56.95 47.30
C VAL A 815 27.99 -56.56 46.12
N ARG A 816 28.29 -56.96 44.89
CA ARG A 816 27.44 -56.71 43.71
C ARG A 816 26.24 -57.66 43.67
N VAL A 817 26.40 -58.90 44.09
CA VAL A 817 25.32 -59.88 44.28
C VAL A 817 24.52 -59.52 45.51
N GLU A 818 25.13 -59.14 46.62
CA GLU A 818 24.46 -58.67 47.85
C GLU A 818 23.76 -57.33 47.60
N THR A 819 24.32 -56.41 46.80
CA THR A 819 23.58 -55.20 46.37
C THR A 819 22.55 -55.50 45.29
N ALA A 820 22.71 -56.54 44.47
CA ALA A 820 21.69 -56.97 43.52
C ALA A 820 20.54 -57.70 44.22
N GLU A 821 20.83 -58.50 45.25
CA GLU A 821 19.91 -59.18 46.16
C GLU A 821 19.27 -58.16 47.10
N LEU A 822 19.99 -57.17 47.63
CA LEU A 822 19.40 -56.05 48.38
C LEU A 822 18.55 -55.18 47.47
N ARG A 823 18.91 -55.00 46.19
CA ARG A 823 18.09 -54.30 45.18
C ARG A 823 16.95 -55.15 44.64
N GLN A 824 17.03 -56.47 44.77
CA GLN A 824 15.98 -57.40 44.39
C GLN A 824 15.00 -57.57 45.55
N GLN A 825 15.48 -57.65 46.79
CA GLN A 825 14.70 -57.54 48.02
C GLN A 825 14.10 -56.13 48.16
N PHE A 826 14.85 -55.05 47.90
CA PHE A 826 14.25 -53.72 47.79
C PHE A 826 13.29 -53.64 46.61
N ARG A 827 13.47 -54.37 45.52
CA ARG A 827 12.47 -54.40 44.44
C ARG A 827 11.27 -55.25 44.81
N GLU A 828 11.43 -56.33 45.53
CA GLU A 828 10.34 -57.22 45.95
C GLU A 828 9.57 -56.59 47.11
N GLU A 829 10.24 -55.90 48.04
CA GLU A 829 9.67 -55.09 49.10
C GLU A 829 9.10 -53.78 48.55
N LYS A 830 9.73 -53.16 47.56
CA LYS A 830 9.13 -52.04 46.81
C LYS A 830 7.98 -52.50 45.94
N VAL A 831 8.00 -53.70 45.35
CA VAL A 831 6.86 -54.26 44.60
C VAL A 831 5.76 -54.69 45.56
N LEU A 832 6.06 -55.17 46.77
CA LEU A 832 5.04 -55.41 47.79
C LEU A 832 4.48 -54.11 48.37
N VAL A 833 5.29 -53.07 48.56
CA VAL A 833 4.83 -51.74 48.98
C VAL A 833 4.12 -51.02 47.83
N GLU A 834 4.54 -51.23 46.58
CA GLU A 834 3.85 -50.73 45.39
C GLU A 834 2.60 -51.55 45.11
N GLU A 835 2.54 -52.86 45.36
CA GLU A 835 1.31 -53.65 45.27
C GLU A 835 0.37 -53.35 46.44
N ASP A 836 0.85 -53.11 47.66
CA ASP A 836 0.00 -52.68 48.78
C ASP A 836 -0.46 -51.23 48.59
N ALA A 837 0.40 -50.34 48.07
CA ALA A 837 0.00 -48.98 47.70
C ALA A 837 -0.88 -48.96 46.45
N ASP A 838 -0.67 -49.84 45.47
CA ASP A 838 -1.51 -49.98 44.28
C ASP A 838 -2.83 -50.65 44.65
N ASN A 839 -2.88 -51.57 45.62
CA ASN A 839 -4.12 -52.14 46.16
C ASN A 839 -4.86 -51.11 47.04
N GLU A 840 -4.17 -50.29 47.84
CA GLU A 840 -4.79 -49.20 48.61
C GLU A 840 -5.26 -48.07 47.68
N VAL A 841 -4.50 -47.78 46.63
CA VAL A 841 -4.88 -46.85 45.56
C VAL A 841 -5.96 -47.46 44.68
N ASP A 842 -6.03 -48.75 44.44
CA ASP A 842 -7.09 -49.41 43.68
C ASP A 842 -8.36 -49.61 44.52
N ASP A 843 -8.27 -49.75 45.84
CA ASP A 843 -9.40 -49.70 46.77
C ASP A 843 -9.92 -48.26 46.97
N GLU A 844 -9.04 -47.27 47.07
CA GLU A 844 -9.42 -45.85 47.04
C GLU A 844 -9.95 -45.45 45.66
N LYS A 845 -9.32 -45.87 44.55
CA LYS A 845 -9.85 -45.68 43.20
C LYS A 845 -11.15 -46.43 43.02
N ALA A 846 -11.37 -47.62 43.57
CA ALA A 846 -12.65 -48.31 43.48
C ALA A 846 -13.74 -47.58 44.30
N SER A 847 -13.39 -47.04 45.46
CA SER A 847 -14.29 -46.18 46.25
C SER A 847 -14.58 -44.85 45.55
N TYR A 848 -13.59 -44.24 44.92
CA TYR A 848 -13.73 -42.98 44.19
C TYR A 848 -14.33 -43.20 42.81
N GLU A 849 -14.11 -44.32 42.15
CA GLU A 849 -14.76 -44.73 40.91
C GLU A 849 -16.21 -45.09 41.17
N SER A 850 -16.56 -45.70 42.31
CA SER A 850 -17.96 -45.88 42.69
C SER A 850 -18.66 -44.53 42.92
N LYS A 851 -18.03 -43.60 43.67
CA LYS A 851 -18.55 -42.24 43.86
C LYS A 851 -18.58 -41.45 42.55
N LEU A 852 -17.55 -41.57 41.71
CA LEU A 852 -17.43 -40.95 40.40
C LEU A 852 -18.36 -41.60 39.38
N ILE A 853 -18.75 -42.87 39.49
CA ILE A 853 -19.77 -43.52 38.67
C ILE A 853 -21.16 -43.03 39.08
N THR A 854 -21.41 -42.78 40.37
CA THR A 854 -22.66 -42.17 40.82
C THR A 854 -22.78 -40.70 40.40
N GLU A 855 -21.71 -39.92 40.52
CA GLU A 855 -21.65 -38.54 40.00
C GLU A 855 -21.58 -38.48 38.47
N LYS A 856 -20.87 -39.41 37.80
CA LYS A 856 -20.88 -39.55 36.34
C LYS A 856 -22.24 -40.00 35.86
N ARG A 857 -23.02 -40.82 36.56
CA ARG A 857 -24.41 -41.13 36.15
C ARG A 857 -25.32 -39.91 36.23
N LEU A 858 -25.14 -39.05 37.24
CA LEU A 858 -25.92 -37.81 37.39
C LEU A 858 -25.48 -36.73 36.39
N THR A 859 -24.18 -36.56 36.19
CA THR A 859 -23.62 -35.65 35.18
C THR A 859 -23.75 -36.19 33.76
N GLN A 860 -23.80 -37.51 33.52
CA GLN A 860 -24.05 -38.11 32.21
C GLN A 860 -25.52 -37.98 31.83
N LYS A 861 -26.48 -38.08 32.75
CA LYS A 861 -27.88 -37.69 32.45
C LYS A 861 -27.99 -36.22 32.03
N LEU A 862 -27.36 -35.32 32.78
CA LEU A 862 -27.33 -33.88 32.46
C LEU A 862 -26.47 -33.56 31.22
N ARG A 863 -25.43 -34.35 30.93
CA ARG A 863 -24.55 -34.25 29.76
C ARG A 863 -25.11 -34.97 28.55
N ASP A 864 -26.05 -35.89 28.69
CA ASP A 864 -26.78 -36.52 27.59
C ASP A 864 -27.89 -35.57 27.12
N GLU A 865 -28.57 -34.86 28.03
CA GLU A 865 -29.50 -33.77 27.69
C GLU A 865 -28.78 -32.53 27.11
N ASN A 866 -27.67 -32.12 27.73
CA ASN A 866 -26.85 -31.02 27.23
C ASN A 866 -25.97 -31.44 26.02
N GLY A 867 -25.72 -32.74 25.86
CA GLY A 867 -24.94 -33.35 24.78
C GLY A 867 -25.78 -33.67 23.54
N LEU A 868 -27.07 -33.99 23.68
CA LEU A 868 -28.02 -33.97 22.57
C LEU A 868 -28.18 -32.55 22.02
N SER A 869 -28.21 -31.55 22.92
CA SER A 869 -28.28 -30.14 22.54
C SER A 869 -26.98 -29.65 21.88
N LYS A 870 -25.81 -30.02 22.42
CA LYS A 870 -24.50 -29.73 21.80
C LYS A 870 -24.21 -30.56 20.55
N LYS A 871 -24.71 -31.79 20.42
CA LYS A 871 -24.60 -32.58 19.17
C LYS A 871 -25.50 -31.99 18.08
N LYS A 872 -26.71 -31.51 18.40
CA LYS A 872 -27.52 -30.75 17.44
C LYS A 872 -26.85 -29.43 17.05
N PHE A 873 -26.25 -28.72 18.01
CA PHE A 873 -25.52 -27.49 17.72
C PHE A 873 -24.23 -27.73 16.95
N ALA A 874 -23.45 -28.75 17.29
CA ALA A 874 -22.22 -29.11 16.60
C ALA A 874 -22.51 -29.74 15.24
N GLN A 875 -23.63 -30.45 15.07
CA GLN A 875 -24.10 -30.90 13.76
C GLN A 875 -24.55 -29.71 12.92
N LEU A 876 -25.28 -28.74 13.46
CA LEU A 876 -25.61 -27.50 12.74
C LEU A 876 -24.38 -26.63 12.45
N THR A 877 -23.39 -26.60 13.35
CA THR A 877 -22.15 -25.83 13.15
C THR A 877 -21.26 -26.53 12.13
N LYS A 878 -21.20 -27.86 12.17
CA LYS A 878 -20.52 -28.69 11.18
C LYS A 878 -21.24 -28.65 9.83
N ASP A 879 -22.57 -28.70 9.76
CA ASP A 879 -23.31 -28.54 8.52
C ASP A 879 -23.13 -27.13 7.95
N VAL A 880 -22.97 -26.10 8.79
CA VAL A 880 -22.62 -24.74 8.36
C VAL A 880 -21.14 -24.63 7.93
N GLU A 881 -20.22 -25.35 8.57
CA GLU A 881 -18.81 -25.42 8.17
C GLU A 881 -18.64 -26.23 6.89
N ASP A 882 -19.28 -27.39 6.76
CA ASP A 882 -19.36 -28.22 5.57
C ASP A 882 -20.03 -27.42 4.43
N GLN A 883 -21.11 -26.66 4.69
CA GLN A 883 -21.69 -25.75 3.69
C GLN A 883 -20.78 -24.56 3.35
N LYS A 884 -19.96 -24.08 4.30
CA LYS A 884 -18.98 -23.02 4.03
C LYS A 884 -17.79 -23.55 3.24
N GLU A 885 -17.32 -24.76 3.50
CA GLU A 885 -16.29 -25.45 2.72
C GLU A 885 -16.83 -25.85 1.36
N GLU A 886 -18.10 -26.27 1.25
CA GLU A 886 -18.74 -26.55 -0.03
C GLU A 886 -18.93 -25.26 -0.83
N MET A 887 -19.36 -24.16 -0.20
CA MET A 887 -19.40 -22.82 -0.81
C MET A 887 -18.01 -22.28 -1.14
N ALA A 888 -16.98 -22.59 -0.36
CA ALA A 888 -15.60 -22.23 -0.68
C ALA A 888 -15.09 -23.04 -1.87
N SER A 889 -15.33 -24.36 -1.90
CA SER A 889 -14.97 -25.23 -3.03
C SER A 889 -15.76 -24.88 -4.30
N LEU A 890 -16.99 -24.40 -4.17
CA LEU A 890 -17.80 -23.89 -5.27
C LEU A 890 -17.34 -22.51 -5.72
N ARG A 891 -16.86 -21.65 -4.82
CA ARG A 891 -16.22 -20.37 -5.16
C ARG A 891 -14.85 -20.56 -5.80
N ASP A 892 -14.08 -21.54 -5.35
CA ASP A 892 -12.80 -21.90 -5.95
C ASP A 892 -13.04 -22.53 -7.32
N ARG A 893 -14.03 -23.41 -7.47
CA ARG A 893 -14.49 -23.86 -8.80
C ARG A 893 -15.05 -22.73 -9.65
N GLU A 894 -15.77 -21.77 -9.07
CA GLU A 894 -16.25 -20.58 -9.79
C GLU A 894 -15.07 -19.71 -10.22
N PHE A 895 -14.03 -19.59 -9.40
CA PHE A 895 -12.79 -18.89 -9.72
C PHE A 895 -12.02 -19.62 -10.82
N ASP A 896 -11.83 -20.93 -10.71
CA ASP A 896 -11.18 -21.78 -11.73
C ASP A 896 -11.96 -21.77 -13.04
N LEU A 897 -13.30 -21.78 -12.98
CA LEU A 897 -14.17 -21.66 -14.14
C LEU A 897 -14.13 -20.24 -14.72
N ARG A 898 -14.06 -19.19 -13.90
CA ARG A 898 -13.88 -17.80 -14.38
C ARG A 898 -12.51 -17.60 -14.99
N GLU A 899 -11.47 -18.20 -14.44
CA GLU A 899 -10.11 -18.20 -15.00
C GLU A 899 -10.06 -19.01 -16.30
N SER A 900 -10.73 -20.16 -16.33
CA SER A 900 -10.90 -20.95 -17.56
C SER A 900 -11.73 -20.21 -18.61
N ILE A 901 -12.79 -19.51 -18.22
CA ILE A 901 -13.57 -18.64 -19.11
C ILE A 901 -12.71 -17.49 -19.60
N LYS A 902 -11.90 -16.87 -18.75
CA LYS A 902 -10.97 -15.79 -19.13
C LYS A 902 -9.89 -16.30 -20.10
N ASN A 903 -9.37 -17.50 -19.87
CA ASN A 903 -8.42 -18.15 -20.78
C ASN A 903 -9.10 -18.51 -22.11
N LEU A 904 -10.31 -19.07 -22.07
CA LEU A 904 -11.11 -19.35 -23.27
C LEU A 904 -11.55 -18.07 -24.00
N GLU A 905 -11.82 -16.97 -23.29
CA GLU A 905 -12.10 -15.66 -23.88
C GLU A 905 -10.85 -15.07 -24.53
N LYS A 906 -9.68 -15.24 -23.90
CA LYS A 906 -8.38 -14.88 -24.47
C LYS A 906 -8.06 -15.74 -25.69
N ASP A 907 -8.41 -17.03 -25.67
CA ASP A 907 -8.25 -17.94 -26.81
C ASP A 907 -9.27 -17.63 -27.91
N VAL A 908 -10.51 -17.27 -27.58
CA VAL A 908 -11.51 -16.79 -28.55
C VAL A 908 -11.08 -15.46 -29.13
N GLN A 909 -10.47 -14.58 -28.35
CA GLN A 909 -9.91 -13.31 -28.84
C GLN A 909 -8.66 -13.56 -29.71
N GLY A 910 -7.83 -14.53 -29.34
CA GLY A 910 -6.70 -15.03 -30.11
C GLY A 910 -7.15 -15.62 -31.44
N HIS A 911 -8.11 -16.53 -31.43
CA HIS A 911 -8.72 -17.10 -32.63
C HIS A 911 -9.51 -16.08 -33.43
N LYS A 912 -10.17 -15.07 -32.83
CA LYS A 912 -10.76 -13.95 -33.58
C LYS A 912 -9.69 -13.08 -34.23
N LYS A 913 -8.54 -12.89 -33.59
CA LYS A 913 -7.39 -12.18 -34.16
C LYS A 913 -6.78 -13.00 -35.30
N GLU A 914 -6.60 -14.30 -35.11
CA GLU A 914 -6.13 -15.24 -36.13
C GLU A 914 -7.12 -15.37 -37.29
N ILE A 915 -8.44 -15.33 -37.02
CA ILE A 915 -9.49 -15.27 -38.05
C ILE A 915 -9.44 -13.93 -38.76
N ARG A 916 -9.23 -12.80 -38.08
CA ARG A 916 -9.04 -11.50 -38.75
C ARG A 916 -7.78 -11.46 -39.60
N GLU A 917 -6.66 -11.98 -39.10
CA GLU A 917 -5.41 -12.10 -39.86
C GLU A 917 -5.58 -13.08 -41.02
N ARG A 918 -6.36 -14.17 -40.83
CA ARG A 918 -6.76 -15.07 -41.91
C ARG A 918 -7.73 -14.41 -42.88
N ASP A 919 -8.66 -13.57 -42.45
CA ASP A 919 -9.63 -12.85 -43.29
C ASP A 919 -8.94 -11.72 -44.05
N GLU A 920 -7.95 -11.04 -43.46
CA GLU A 920 -7.09 -10.06 -44.11
C GLU A 920 -6.16 -10.75 -45.12
N THR A 921 -5.55 -11.88 -44.75
CA THR A 921 -4.77 -12.67 -45.73
C THR A 921 -5.65 -13.33 -46.78
N ILE A 922 -6.91 -13.67 -46.47
CA ILE A 922 -7.91 -14.13 -47.44
C ILE A 922 -8.33 -12.97 -48.32
N ALA A 923 -8.58 -11.77 -47.79
CA ALA A 923 -8.91 -10.57 -48.57
C ALA A 923 -7.75 -10.16 -49.48
N ASP A 924 -6.51 -10.22 -49.00
CA ASP A 924 -5.30 -10.00 -49.79
C ASP A 924 -5.11 -11.11 -50.82
N LYS A 925 -5.38 -12.37 -50.47
CA LYS A 925 -5.37 -13.49 -51.42
C LYS A 925 -6.52 -13.41 -52.41
N GLU A 926 -7.69 -12.89 -52.07
CA GLU A 926 -8.85 -12.69 -52.94
C GLU A 926 -8.62 -11.54 -53.90
N LYS A 927 -8.02 -10.44 -53.43
CA LYS A 927 -7.55 -9.34 -54.26
C LYS A 927 -6.43 -9.80 -55.18
N ARG A 928 -5.51 -10.62 -54.68
CA ARG A 928 -4.47 -11.26 -55.48
C ARG A 928 -5.01 -12.33 -56.42
N ILE A 929 -6.09 -13.03 -56.08
CA ILE A 929 -6.82 -13.98 -56.95
C ILE A 929 -7.61 -13.22 -58.01
N PHE A 930 -8.12 -12.03 -57.71
CA PHE A 930 -8.77 -11.15 -58.69
C PHE A 930 -7.74 -10.62 -59.69
N ASP A 931 -6.59 -10.14 -59.19
CA ASP A 931 -5.45 -9.71 -60.02
C ASP A 931 -4.83 -10.89 -60.79
N LEU A 932 -4.75 -12.07 -60.17
CA LEU A 932 -4.28 -13.29 -60.82
C LEU A 932 -5.31 -13.83 -61.79
N LYS A 933 -6.63 -13.73 -61.59
CA LYS A 933 -7.66 -14.10 -62.59
C LYS A 933 -7.55 -13.21 -63.82
N LYS A 934 -7.29 -11.92 -63.62
CA LYS A 934 -7.02 -10.95 -64.70
C LYS A 934 -5.72 -11.30 -65.45
N LYS A 935 -4.66 -11.70 -64.74
CA LYS A 935 -3.42 -12.24 -65.32
C LYS A 935 -3.57 -13.67 -65.87
N ASN A 936 -4.51 -14.48 -65.40
CA ASN A 936 -4.73 -15.87 -65.83
C ASN A 936 -5.45 -15.92 -67.19
N GLN A 937 -6.29 -14.91 -67.48
CA GLN A 937 -6.76 -14.65 -68.84
C GLN A 937 -5.62 -14.26 -69.81
N GLU A 938 -4.53 -13.66 -69.30
CA GLU A 938 -3.33 -13.35 -70.07
C GLU A 938 -2.37 -14.56 -70.15
N LEU A 939 -2.33 -15.41 -69.13
CA LEU A 939 -1.46 -16.59 -69.01
C LEU A 939 -2.01 -17.87 -69.64
N GLU A 940 -3.31 -17.95 -69.98
CA GLU A 940 -3.83 -19.00 -70.87
C GLU A 940 -3.13 -19.00 -72.24
N LYS A 941 -2.62 -17.85 -72.69
CA LYS A 941 -1.79 -17.74 -73.92
C LYS A 941 -0.34 -18.20 -73.71
N PHE A 942 0.15 -18.27 -72.48
CA PHE A 942 1.53 -18.67 -72.14
C PHE A 942 1.68 -20.12 -71.65
N LYS A 943 0.56 -20.83 -71.45
CA LYS A 943 0.50 -22.22 -70.95
C LYS A 943 1.32 -23.21 -71.78
N PHE A 944 1.49 -23.00 -73.08
CA PHE A 944 2.25 -23.91 -73.95
C PHE A 944 3.78 -23.86 -73.75
N VAL A 945 4.33 -22.79 -73.17
CA VAL A 945 5.79 -22.62 -73.01
C VAL A 945 6.28 -23.16 -71.65
N LEU A 946 5.40 -23.26 -70.64
CA LEU A 946 5.79 -23.59 -69.26
C LEU A 946 5.87 -25.09 -68.95
N ASP A 947 5.22 -25.97 -69.73
CA ASP A 947 5.33 -27.42 -69.54
C ASP A 947 6.77 -27.94 -69.76
N TYR A 948 7.60 -27.19 -70.50
CA TYR A 948 9.02 -27.49 -70.66
C TYR A 948 9.85 -27.13 -69.40
N LYS A 949 9.47 -26.07 -68.68
CA LYS A 949 10.22 -25.58 -67.50
C LYS A 949 9.94 -26.40 -66.23
N ILE A 950 8.79 -27.07 -66.17
CA ILE A 950 8.38 -27.93 -65.04
C ILE A 950 9.23 -29.20 -64.92
N LYS A 951 9.74 -29.74 -66.04
CA LYS A 951 10.65 -30.91 -66.01
C LYS A 951 12.02 -30.58 -65.41
N GLU A 952 12.46 -29.33 -65.50
CA GLU A 952 13.77 -28.89 -65.00
C GLU A 952 13.75 -28.57 -63.49
N LEU A 953 12.63 -28.07 -62.97
CA LEU A 953 12.45 -27.76 -61.54
C LEU A 953 12.32 -29.01 -60.65
N LYS A 954 11.85 -30.14 -61.18
CA LYS A 954 11.83 -31.42 -60.43
C LYS A 954 13.22 -31.95 -60.10
N ARG A 955 14.28 -31.54 -60.83
CA ARG A 955 15.68 -31.93 -60.57
C ARG A 955 16.35 -31.10 -59.46
N GLN A 956 15.66 -30.08 -58.91
CA GLN A 956 16.21 -29.17 -57.89
C GLN A 956 15.58 -29.37 -56.49
N ILE A 957 14.60 -30.27 -56.35
CA ILE A 957 13.86 -30.48 -55.08
C ILE A 957 14.61 -31.44 -54.13
N GLU A 958 15.38 -32.38 -54.67
CA GLU A 958 16.12 -33.42 -53.92
C GLU A 958 17.10 -32.88 -52.84
N PRO A 959 17.92 -31.82 -53.09
CA PRO A 959 18.82 -31.28 -52.05
C PRO A 959 18.10 -30.52 -50.93
N ARG A 960 16.87 -30.05 -51.14
CA ARG A 960 16.10 -29.33 -50.10
C ARG A 960 15.41 -30.26 -49.11
N GLU A 961 15.15 -31.51 -49.48
CA GLU A 961 14.63 -32.51 -48.53
C GLU A 961 15.70 -32.96 -47.53
N SER A 962 16.98 -32.94 -47.93
CA SER A 962 18.13 -33.18 -47.03
C SER A 962 18.27 -32.09 -45.96
N GLU A 963 18.18 -30.80 -46.33
CA GLU A 963 18.28 -29.69 -45.37
C GLU A 963 17.12 -29.69 -44.36
N ILE A 964 15.93 -30.15 -44.76
CA ILE A 964 14.78 -30.29 -43.86
C ILE A 964 14.98 -31.43 -42.86
N ALA A 965 15.72 -32.49 -43.23
CA ALA A 965 16.06 -33.58 -42.32
C ALA A 965 17.08 -33.14 -41.25
N ASP A 966 18.08 -32.33 -41.63
CA ASP A 966 19.07 -31.80 -40.69
C ASP A 966 18.46 -30.79 -39.70
N LEU A 967 17.53 -29.96 -40.15
CA LEU A 967 16.79 -29.04 -39.28
C LEU A 967 15.88 -29.78 -38.29
N ARG A 968 15.30 -30.92 -38.67
CA ARG A 968 14.54 -31.77 -37.73
C ARG A 968 15.44 -32.37 -36.65
N ARG A 969 16.67 -32.75 -37.00
CA ARG A 969 17.66 -33.27 -36.06
C ARG A 969 18.09 -32.21 -35.03
N GLN A 970 18.23 -30.95 -35.47
CA GLN A 970 18.51 -29.83 -34.57
C GLN A 970 17.36 -29.51 -33.62
N VAL A 971 16.11 -29.66 -34.06
CA VAL A 971 14.94 -29.48 -33.18
C VAL A 971 14.90 -30.56 -32.10
N GLU A 972 15.20 -31.82 -32.43
CA GLU A 972 15.28 -32.91 -31.44
C GLU A 972 16.43 -32.72 -30.43
N GLU A 973 17.59 -32.18 -30.85
CA GLU A 973 18.69 -31.84 -29.93
C GLU A 973 18.30 -30.67 -28.99
N MET A 974 17.58 -29.67 -29.51
CA MET A 974 17.09 -28.53 -28.70
C MET A 974 16.00 -28.93 -27.70
N ASP A 975 15.12 -29.88 -28.05
CA ASP A 975 14.11 -30.42 -27.13
C ASP A 975 14.76 -31.19 -25.96
N LEU A 976 15.85 -31.91 -26.22
CA LEU A 976 16.66 -32.57 -25.20
C LEU A 976 17.36 -31.57 -24.25
N GLU A 977 17.82 -30.44 -24.77
CA GLU A 977 18.37 -29.34 -23.94
C GLU A 977 17.28 -28.67 -23.10
N LEU A 978 16.09 -28.44 -23.66
CA LEU A 978 14.94 -27.91 -22.92
C LEU A 978 14.52 -28.82 -21.77
N GLU A 979 14.53 -30.15 -21.94
CA GLU A 979 14.28 -31.09 -20.85
C GLU A 979 15.34 -31.00 -19.73
N GLN A 980 16.61 -30.75 -20.08
CA GLN A 980 17.66 -30.53 -19.09
C GLN A 980 17.46 -29.22 -18.33
N TYR A 981 17.06 -28.14 -19.02
CA TYR A 981 16.72 -26.87 -18.37
C TYR A 981 15.51 -26.99 -17.45
N HIS A 982 14.48 -27.75 -17.82
CA HIS A 982 13.33 -27.99 -16.95
C HIS A 982 13.70 -28.79 -15.68
N LYS A 983 14.60 -29.77 -15.79
CA LYS A 983 15.13 -30.50 -14.63
C LYS A 983 16.01 -29.62 -13.74
N SER A 984 16.82 -28.74 -14.34
CA SER A 984 17.65 -27.77 -13.62
C SER A 984 16.79 -26.72 -12.89
N ASN A 985 15.76 -26.18 -13.55
CA ASN A 985 14.84 -25.21 -12.95
C ASN A 985 14.04 -25.84 -11.80
N ALA A 986 13.59 -27.10 -11.93
CA ALA A 986 12.95 -27.81 -10.82
C ALA A 986 13.88 -28.01 -9.61
N ALA A 987 15.19 -28.21 -9.85
CA ALA A 987 16.19 -28.29 -8.78
C ALA A 987 16.46 -26.92 -8.12
N LEU A 988 16.50 -25.85 -8.93
CA LEU A 988 16.65 -24.48 -8.44
C LEU A 988 15.42 -24.02 -7.64
N ASP A 989 14.20 -24.38 -8.03
CA ASP A 989 12.98 -24.08 -7.28
C ASP A 989 12.97 -24.76 -5.90
N LEU A 990 13.45 -26.02 -5.83
CA LEU A 990 13.64 -26.71 -4.55
C LEU A 990 14.70 -26.02 -3.68
N MET A 991 15.80 -25.55 -4.28
CA MET A 991 16.86 -24.84 -3.57
C MET A 991 16.43 -23.45 -3.08
N ILE A 992 15.61 -22.73 -3.87
CA ILE A 992 14.96 -21.49 -3.45
C ILE A 992 13.99 -21.75 -2.29
N GLY A 993 13.24 -22.87 -2.33
CA GLY A 993 12.39 -23.31 -1.23
C GLY A 993 13.18 -23.54 0.06
N GLU A 994 14.31 -24.24 0.00
CA GLU A 994 15.19 -24.48 1.16
C GLU A 994 15.80 -23.19 1.70
N LEU A 995 16.24 -22.29 0.82
CA LEU A 995 16.80 -20.99 1.21
C LEU A 995 15.74 -20.07 1.84
N ARG A 996 14.50 -20.08 1.35
CA ARG A 996 13.38 -19.34 1.96
C ARG A 996 13.05 -19.88 3.36
N LEU A 997 13.04 -21.20 3.54
CA LEU A 997 12.84 -21.82 4.86
C LEU A 997 13.98 -21.47 5.83
N LYS A 998 15.24 -21.45 5.37
CA LYS A 998 16.37 -20.98 6.19
C LYS A 998 16.27 -19.50 6.54
N LEU A 999 15.78 -18.67 5.62
CA LEU A 999 15.62 -17.23 5.85
C LEU A 999 14.48 -16.96 6.85
N ASP A 1000 13.38 -17.73 6.80
CA ASP A 1000 12.31 -17.64 7.80
C ASP A 1000 12.76 -18.17 9.18
N GLY A 1001 13.56 -19.25 9.21
CA GLY A 1001 14.19 -19.75 10.43
C GLY A 1001 15.12 -18.72 11.08
N MET A 1002 16.05 -18.14 10.31
CA MET A 1002 16.95 -17.10 10.80
C MET A 1002 16.20 -15.81 11.18
N SER A 1003 15.12 -15.46 10.48
CA SER A 1003 14.27 -14.31 10.84
C SER A 1003 13.60 -14.52 12.21
N LYS A 1004 13.09 -15.73 12.48
CA LYS A 1004 12.52 -16.09 13.78
C LYS A 1004 13.56 -16.09 14.89
N GLU A 1005 14.74 -16.64 14.66
CA GLU A 1005 15.86 -16.59 15.63
C GLU A 1005 16.30 -15.14 15.91
N LEU A 1006 16.39 -14.30 14.87
CA LEU A 1006 16.70 -12.88 15.01
C LEU A 1006 15.63 -12.14 15.82
N SER A 1007 14.36 -12.52 15.68
CA SER A 1007 13.26 -11.95 16.47
C SER A 1007 13.33 -12.36 17.95
N GLN A 1008 13.71 -13.61 18.24
CA GLN A 1008 13.90 -14.11 19.60
C GLN A 1008 15.12 -13.48 20.27
N GLN A 1009 16.25 -13.36 19.55
CA GLN A 1009 17.44 -12.66 20.03
C GLN A 1009 17.16 -11.18 20.30
N LYS A 1010 16.41 -10.49 19.44
CA LYS A 1010 15.97 -9.10 19.68
C LYS A 1010 15.04 -8.99 20.89
N ALA A 1011 14.18 -9.96 21.15
CA ALA A 1011 13.32 -9.99 22.32
C ALA A 1011 14.14 -10.19 23.62
N LEU A 1012 15.13 -11.08 23.60
CA LEU A 1012 16.07 -11.32 24.70
C LEU A 1012 16.92 -10.09 25.01
N ILE A 1013 17.42 -9.39 23.98
CA ILE A 1013 18.17 -8.14 24.14
C ILE A 1013 17.28 -7.06 24.76
N LYS A 1014 16.03 -6.90 24.30
CA LYS A 1014 15.08 -5.94 24.89
C LYS A 1014 14.75 -6.27 26.36
N ALA A 1015 14.60 -7.56 26.69
CA ALA A 1015 14.39 -8.00 28.06
C ALA A 1015 15.64 -7.72 28.94
N GLY A 1016 16.84 -7.97 28.43
CA GLY A 1016 18.11 -7.67 29.09
C GLY A 1016 18.34 -6.16 29.29
N GLU A 1017 18.00 -5.32 28.32
CA GLU A 1017 18.06 -3.86 28.43
C GLU A 1017 17.04 -3.31 29.44
N ALA A 1018 15.85 -3.92 29.53
CA ALA A 1018 14.85 -3.57 30.54
C ALA A 1018 15.33 -3.95 31.95
N TYR A 1019 15.96 -5.12 32.10
CA TYR A 1019 16.56 -5.57 33.35
C TYR A 1019 17.71 -4.65 33.79
N THR A 1020 18.60 -4.29 32.86
CA THR A 1020 19.73 -3.39 33.10
C THR A 1020 19.26 -1.99 33.49
N ARG A 1021 18.19 -1.47 32.86
CA ARG A 1021 17.58 -0.19 33.23
C ARG A 1021 16.96 -0.24 34.63
N LYS A 1022 16.32 -1.34 35.00
CA LYS A 1022 15.75 -1.53 36.33
C LYS A 1022 16.84 -1.57 37.40
N PHE A 1023 17.91 -2.33 37.16
CA PHE A 1023 19.07 -2.37 38.05
C PHE A 1023 19.74 -1.00 38.19
N ARG A 1024 19.94 -0.26 37.09
CA ARG A 1024 20.47 1.12 37.14
C ARG A 1024 19.58 2.06 37.96
N ARG A 1025 18.26 1.93 37.87
CA ARG A 1025 17.32 2.75 38.67
C ARG A 1025 17.42 2.44 40.16
N ASP A 1026 17.47 1.16 40.51
CA ASP A 1026 17.53 0.71 41.90
C ASP A 1026 18.92 0.99 42.52
N LEU A 1027 20.00 0.91 41.72
CA LEU A 1027 21.34 1.36 42.08
C LEU A 1027 21.40 2.89 42.29
N ALA A 1028 20.74 3.67 41.42
CA ALA A 1028 20.67 5.13 41.57
C ALA A 1028 19.88 5.55 42.81
N MET A 1029 18.83 4.81 43.19
CA MET A 1029 18.10 5.04 44.44
C MET A 1029 18.96 4.70 45.67
N CYS A 1030 19.78 3.65 45.62
CA CYS A 1030 20.73 3.36 46.70
C CYS A 1030 21.88 4.38 46.76
N ALA A 1031 22.34 4.87 45.62
CA ALA A 1031 23.36 5.94 45.55
C ALA A 1031 22.85 7.30 46.05
N ALA A 1032 21.53 7.52 46.09
CA ALA A 1032 20.94 8.72 46.69
C ALA A 1032 20.94 8.70 48.23
N GLY A 1033 21.16 7.54 48.87
CA GLY A 1033 21.26 7.37 50.33
C GLY A 1033 22.70 7.39 50.88
N VAL A 1034 23.66 7.93 50.14
CA VAL A 1034 25.10 7.88 50.47
C VAL A 1034 25.46 8.66 51.75
N ASP A 1035 24.64 9.63 52.15
CA ASP A 1035 24.90 10.45 53.34
C ASP A 1035 24.58 9.75 54.67
N ASP A 1036 23.80 8.65 54.66
CA ASP A 1036 23.41 7.92 55.88
C ASP A 1036 23.88 6.45 55.84
N GLN A 1037 24.84 6.11 56.72
CA GLN A 1037 25.58 4.83 56.67
C GLN A 1037 24.69 3.60 56.88
N ASN A 1038 23.54 3.76 57.55
CA ASN A 1038 22.60 2.68 57.80
C ASN A 1038 21.66 2.42 56.62
N ASP A 1039 21.21 3.48 55.92
CA ASP A 1039 20.31 3.35 54.77
C ASP A 1039 21.04 2.81 53.53
N LEU A 1040 22.32 3.19 53.33
CA LEU A 1040 23.15 2.60 52.30
C LEU A 1040 23.38 1.10 52.53
N LYS A 1041 23.60 0.68 53.78
CA LYS A 1041 23.78 -0.73 54.14
C LYS A 1041 22.49 -1.53 53.96
N ALA A 1042 21.33 -0.94 54.24
CA ALA A 1042 20.02 -1.54 54.00
C ALA A 1042 19.73 -1.66 52.49
N GLY A 1043 19.96 -0.59 51.71
CA GLY A 1043 19.75 -0.57 50.26
C GLY A 1043 20.66 -1.53 49.50
N VAL A 1044 21.95 -1.64 49.87
CA VAL A 1044 22.87 -2.63 49.28
C VAL A 1044 22.48 -4.06 49.65
N LYS A 1045 21.99 -4.29 50.88
CA LYS A 1045 21.48 -5.60 51.31
C LYS A 1045 20.20 -5.99 50.54
N GLU A 1046 19.33 -5.03 50.25
CA GLU A 1046 18.12 -5.24 49.43
C GLU A 1046 18.47 -5.53 47.95
N LEU A 1047 19.44 -4.81 47.37
CA LEU A 1047 19.98 -5.10 46.03
C LEU A 1047 20.60 -6.50 45.96
N TYR A 1048 21.40 -6.88 46.96
CA TYR A 1048 22.00 -8.22 47.04
C TYR A 1048 20.94 -9.32 47.18
N GLN A 1049 19.90 -9.08 47.98
CA GLN A 1049 18.78 -10.04 48.10
C GLN A 1049 17.97 -10.18 46.81
N ARG A 1050 17.74 -9.08 46.09
CA ARG A 1050 16.85 -9.07 44.92
C ARG A 1050 17.52 -9.48 43.61
N TYR A 1051 18.83 -9.27 43.49
CA TYR A 1051 19.57 -9.52 42.23
C TYR A 1051 20.62 -10.63 42.31
N VAL A 1052 21.07 -11.02 43.52
CA VAL A 1052 22.10 -12.08 43.69
C VAL A 1052 21.52 -13.32 44.36
N LEU A 1053 20.73 -13.18 45.44
CA LEU A 1053 20.12 -14.35 46.12
C LEU A 1053 18.93 -14.97 45.35
N ASP A 1054 18.30 -14.21 44.43
CA ASP A 1054 17.26 -14.74 43.54
C ASP A 1054 17.84 -15.54 42.34
N GLU A 1055 19.17 -15.52 42.09
CA GLU A 1055 19.80 -16.43 41.13
C GLU A 1055 19.83 -17.88 41.65
N ASP A 1056 19.98 -18.08 42.96
CA ASP A 1056 19.96 -19.43 43.55
C ASP A 1056 18.55 -20.03 43.57
N LYS A 1057 17.49 -19.21 43.63
CA LYS A 1057 16.10 -19.68 43.44
C LYS A 1057 15.70 -19.87 41.99
N ARG A 1058 16.37 -19.21 41.04
CA ARG A 1058 16.12 -19.39 39.60
C ARG A 1058 16.75 -20.65 39.04
N LYS A 1059 17.90 -21.10 39.57
CA LYS A 1059 18.50 -22.39 39.20
C LYS A 1059 17.58 -23.58 39.48
N ASP A 1060 16.81 -23.56 40.59
CA ASP A 1060 15.86 -24.62 40.91
C ASP A 1060 14.52 -24.53 40.11
N SER A 1061 14.19 -23.36 39.55
CA SER A 1061 12.97 -23.18 38.73
C SER A 1061 13.19 -23.33 37.22
N GLU A 1062 14.42 -23.16 36.74
CA GLU A 1062 14.76 -23.31 35.31
C GLU A 1062 15.07 -24.78 34.93
N GLU A 1063 15.48 -25.66 35.86
CA GLU A 1063 15.59 -27.10 35.59
C GLU A 1063 14.23 -27.81 35.48
N SER A 1064 13.15 -27.27 36.06
CA SER A 1064 11.81 -27.86 36.03
C SER A 1064 10.94 -27.40 34.83
N THR A 1065 11.44 -26.50 33.97
CA THR A 1065 10.79 -26.13 32.70
C THR A 1065 11.65 -26.36 31.45
N ALA A 1066 12.95 -26.65 31.59
CA ALA A 1066 13.82 -27.07 30.48
C ALA A 1066 13.89 -28.60 30.28
N GLY A 1067 13.45 -29.41 31.26
CA GLY A 1067 13.48 -30.87 31.18
C GLY A 1067 12.41 -31.51 30.28
N PHE A 1068 11.28 -30.84 30.05
CA PHE A 1068 10.20 -31.37 29.20
C PHE A 1068 10.37 -31.05 27.71
N ASP A 1069 11.20 -30.06 27.34
CA ASP A 1069 11.40 -29.69 25.94
C ASP A 1069 12.70 -30.25 25.35
N LEU A 1070 13.77 -30.47 26.13
CA LEU A 1070 14.98 -31.10 25.58
C LEU A 1070 14.73 -32.55 25.17
N GLN A 1071 13.95 -33.31 25.95
CA GLN A 1071 13.65 -34.72 25.67
C GLN A 1071 12.56 -34.87 24.59
N ALA A 1072 11.62 -33.93 24.51
CA ALA A 1072 10.64 -33.84 23.42
C ALA A 1072 11.27 -33.32 22.11
N GLU A 1073 12.25 -32.43 22.19
CA GLU A 1073 13.02 -31.95 21.05
C GLU A 1073 14.04 -32.99 20.59
N TYR A 1074 14.70 -33.72 21.49
CA TYR A 1074 15.48 -34.92 21.13
C TYR A 1074 14.59 -36.03 20.57
N ALA A 1075 13.36 -36.22 21.07
CA ALA A 1075 12.41 -37.16 20.50
C ALA A 1075 11.91 -36.71 19.12
N ARG A 1076 11.68 -35.40 18.90
CA ARG A 1076 11.32 -34.84 17.59
C ARG A 1076 12.49 -34.85 16.61
N GLN A 1077 13.71 -34.56 17.05
CA GLN A 1077 14.93 -34.65 16.24
C GLN A 1077 15.23 -36.11 15.93
N ARG A 1078 15.05 -37.03 16.88
CA ARG A 1078 15.15 -38.48 16.64
C ARG A 1078 14.06 -38.97 15.71
N GLU A 1079 12.81 -38.53 15.85
CA GLU A 1079 11.72 -38.92 14.96
C GLU A 1079 11.88 -38.28 13.56
N HIS A 1080 12.44 -37.07 13.46
CA HIS A 1080 12.81 -36.42 12.21
C HIS A 1080 14.00 -37.12 11.55
N LEU A 1081 15.01 -37.51 12.33
CA LEU A 1081 16.15 -38.32 11.86
C LEU A 1081 15.72 -39.75 11.51
N GLU A 1082 14.80 -40.37 12.24
CA GLU A 1082 14.25 -41.69 11.93
C GLU A 1082 13.34 -41.62 10.69
N ARG A 1083 12.55 -40.56 10.50
CA ARG A 1083 11.81 -40.30 9.26
C ARG A 1083 12.73 -40.02 8.09
N ASN A 1084 13.82 -39.26 8.29
CA ASN A 1084 14.81 -38.99 7.25
C ASN A 1084 15.63 -40.23 6.93
N VAL A 1085 16.01 -41.03 7.91
CA VAL A 1085 16.67 -42.33 7.71
C VAL A 1085 15.70 -43.34 7.09
N ALA A 1086 14.40 -43.30 7.41
CA ALA A 1086 13.40 -44.14 6.76
C ALA A 1086 13.12 -43.68 5.32
N GLN A 1087 13.12 -42.37 5.05
CA GLN A 1087 13.04 -41.82 3.69
C GLN A 1087 14.30 -42.10 2.90
N LEU A 1088 15.49 -42.02 3.50
CA LEU A 1088 16.76 -42.38 2.88
C LEU A 1088 16.85 -43.88 2.67
N LYS A 1089 16.41 -44.73 3.61
CA LYS A 1089 16.30 -46.18 3.40
C LYS A 1089 15.28 -46.51 2.31
N ARG A 1090 14.15 -45.80 2.24
CA ARG A 1090 13.18 -45.95 1.14
C ARG A 1090 13.75 -45.46 -0.18
N LYS A 1091 14.50 -44.35 -0.20
CA LYS A 1091 15.20 -43.84 -1.39
C LYS A 1091 16.27 -44.83 -1.82
N VAL A 1092 17.15 -45.29 -0.93
CA VAL A 1092 18.16 -46.32 -1.22
C VAL A 1092 17.51 -47.63 -1.67
N LEU A 1093 16.41 -48.10 -1.08
CA LEU A 1093 15.69 -49.28 -1.57
C LEU A 1093 14.99 -49.04 -2.92
N LYS A 1094 14.54 -47.81 -3.18
CA LYS A 1094 13.93 -47.42 -4.45
C LYS A 1094 14.99 -47.22 -5.52
N ASP A 1095 16.18 -46.74 -5.17
CA ASP A 1095 17.37 -46.57 -6.00
C ASP A 1095 18.03 -47.92 -6.26
N GLU A 1096 18.01 -48.85 -5.30
CA GLU A 1096 18.46 -50.24 -5.51
C GLU A 1096 17.46 -51.01 -6.39
N LYS A 1097 16.15 -50.74 -6.25
CA LYS A 1097 15.13 -51.27 -7.16
C LYS A 1097 15.23 -50.66 -8.56
N MET A 1098 15.42 -49.34 -8.66
CA MET A 1098 15.69 -48.59 -9.90
C MET A 1098 16.96 -49.11 -10.56
N TYR A 1099 18.04 -49.28 -9.80
CA TYR A 1099 19.30 -49.83 -10.30
C TYR A 1099 19.15 -51.29 -10.72
N LYS A 1100 18.33 -52.10 -10.04
CA LYS A 1100 17.99 -53.46 -10.50
C LYS A 1100 17.11 -53.47 -11.75
N THR A 1101 16.17 -52.52 -11.89
CA THR A 1101 15.36 -52.38 -13.11
C THR A 1101 16.17 -51.82 -14.27
N ASP A 1102 17.07 -50.87 -14.01
CA ASP A 1102 17.97 -50.26 -15.00
C ASP A 1102 19.07 -51.23 -15.39
N LYS A 1103 19.60 -52.04 -14.48
CA LYS A 1103 20.52 -53.13 -14.82
C LYS A 1103 19.82 -54.21 -15.65
N LYS A 1104 18.55 -54.53 -15.36
CA LYS A 1104 17.74 -55.44 -16.20
C LYS A 1104 17.41 -54.82 -17.56
N ARG A 1105 17.14 -53.51 -17.60
CA ARG A 1105 16.86 -52.76 -18.82
C ARG A 1105 18.12 -52.65 -19.68
N MET A 1106 19.26 -52.26 -19.13
CA MET A 1106 20.57 -52.23 -19.78
C MET A 1106 21.02 -53.63 -20.22
N ALA A 1107 20.70 -54.69 -19.48
CA ALA A 1107 20.94 -56.07 -19.93
C ALA A 1107 20.00 -56.47 -21.09
N SER A 1108 18.74 -56.02 -21.10
CA SER A 1108 17.81 -56.27 -22.21
C SER A 1108 18.12 -55.43 -23.45
N GLU A 1109 18.55 -54.18 -23.26
CA GLU A 1109 19.01 -53.27 -24.32
C GLU A 1109 20.38 -53.73 -24.84
N GLY A 1110 21.28 -54.24 -23.98
CA GLY A 1110 22.52 -54.88 -24.39
C GLY A 1110 22.26 -56.15 -25.21
N LYS A 1111 21.27 -56.96 -24.83
CA LYS A 1111 20.85 -58.14 -25.62
C LYS A 1111 20.24 -57.74 -26.96
N LEU A 1112 19.38 -56.72 -26.97
CA LEU A 1112 18.80 -56.16 -28.19
C LEU A 1112 19.87 -55.55 -29.10
N LEU A 1113 20.85 -54.83 -28.53
CA LEU A 1113 21.99 -54.27 -29.24
C LEU A 1113 22.86 -55.36 -29.84
N THR A 1114 23.13 -56.46 -29.13
CA THR A 1114 23.84 -57.61 -29.69
C THR A 1114 23.04 -58.32 -30.79
N GLU A 1115 21.72 -58.40 -30.67
CA GLU A 1115 20.85 -58.95 -31.74
C GLU A 1115 20.78 -58.01 -32.95
N THR A 1116 20.76 -56.70 -32.76
CA THR A 1116 20.82 -55.72 -33.86
C THR A 1116 22.21 -55.65 -34.47
N MET A 1117 23.30 -55.81 -33.70
CA MET A 1117 24.66 -55.92 -34.23
C MET A 1117 24.85 -57.23 -35.00
N ALA A 1118 24.25 -58.33 -34.56
CA ALA A 1118 24.25 -59.59 -35.28
C ALA A 1118 23.44 -59.50 -36.58
N LYS A 1119 22.27 -58.82 -36.57
CA LYS A 1119 21.49 -58.54 -37.78
C LYS A 1119 22.20 -57.57 -38.73
N LEU A 1120 22.86 -56.54 -38.22
CA LEU A 1120 23.67 -55.60 -39.02
C LEU A 1120 24.91 -56.27 -39.60
N LYS A 1121 25.57 -57.19 -38.88
CA LYS A 1121 26.66 -58.01 -39.42
C LYS A 1121 26.18 -58.99 -40.49
N ALA A 1122 24.97 -59.55 -40.35
CA ALA A 1122 24.37 -60.40 -41.39
C ALA A 1122 23.99 -59.60 -42.65
N VAL A 1123 23.39 -58.41 -42.50
CA VAL A 1123 23.07 -57.51 -43.62
C VAL A 1123 24.35 -56.97 -44.28
N HIS A 1124 25.38 -56.64 -43.50
CA HIS A 1124 26.66 -56.20 -44.05
C HIS A 1124 27.39 -57.33 -44.79
N ALA A 1125 27.29 -58.58 -44.34
CA ALA A 1125 27.81 -59.75 -45.05
C ALA A 1125 27.04 -60.05 -46.35
N GLU A 1126 25.71 -59.88 -46.37
CA GLU A 1126 24.90 -59.98 -47.59
C GLU A 1126 25.21 -58.85 -48.59
N ASP A 1127 25.46 -57.62 -48.11
CA ASP A 1127 25.87 -56.49 -48.95
C ASP A 1127 27.31 -56.63 -49.46
N LEU A 1128 28.22 -57.25 -48.68
CA LEU A 1128 29.57 -57.59 -49.13
C LEU A 1128 29.54 -58.66 -50.22
N GLN A 1129 28.73 -59.72 -50.06
CA GLN A 1129 28.52 -60.75 -51.09
C GLN A 1129 27.86 -60.18 -52.34
N ARG A 1130 26.88 -59.26 -52.22
CA ARG A 1130 26.31 -58.55 -53.37
C ARG A 1130 27.34 -57.66 -54.07
N ARG A 1131 28.26 -57.04 -53.32
CA ARG A 1131 29.35 -56.22 -53.90
C ARG A 1131 30.42 -57.08 -54.57
N GLU A 1132 30.75 -58.23 -54.02
CA GLU A 1132 31.64 -59.22 -54.66
C GLU A 1132 30.98 -59.83 -55.90
N ASP A 1133 29.69 -60.18 -55.88
CA ASP A 1133 28.94 -60.65 -57.06
C ASP A 1133 28.82 -59.57 -58.15
N LEU A 1134 28.73 -58.29 -57.76
CA LEU A 1134 28.74 -57.14 -58.68
C LEU A 1134 30.14 -56.82 -59.20
N ALA A 1135 31.20 -57.07 -58.41
CA ALA A 1135 32.59 -56.93 -58.83
C ALA A 1135 33.03 -58.06 -59.77
N VAL A 1136 32.62 -59.30 -59.51
CA VAL A 1136 32.85 -60.45 -60.39
C VAL A 1136 32.07 -60.31 -61.71
N LYS A 1137 30.83 -59.77 -61.68
CA LYS A 1137 30.10 -59.39 -62.90
C LYS A 1137 30.73 -58.22 -63.67
N ALA A 1138 31.47 -57.34 -62.99
CA ALA A 1138 32.22 -56.26 -63.62
C ALA A 1138 33.57 -56.73 -64.20
N GLU A 1139 34.22 -57.73 -63.59
CA GLU A 1139 35.41 -58.41 -64.12
C GLU A 1139 35.11 -59.25 -65.39
N GLU A 1140 33.90 -59.79 -65.53
CA GLU A 1140 33.49 -60.55 -66.73
C GLU A 1140 33.13 -59.68 -67.95
N GLN A 1141 33.04 -58.34 -67.83
CA GLN A 1141 32.52 -57.47 -68.91
C GLN A 1141 33.40 -56.29 -69.38
N SER A 1142 34.66 -56.15 -68.95
CA SER A 1142 35.45 -54.97 -69.32
C SER A 1142 36.94 -55.24 -69.58
N SER A 1143 37.30 -55.29 -70.86
CA SER A 1143 38.66 -55.37 -71.38
C SER A 1143 39.32 -53.99 -71.47
N ASP A 1144 39.85 -53.45 -70.36
CA ASP A 1144 40.67 -52.23 -70.41
C ASP A 1144 41.76 -52.19 -69.31
N PRO A 1145 43.06 -52.31 -69.64
CA PRO A 1145 44.15 -52.57 -68.69
C PRO A 1145 44.60 -51.37 -67.83
N ARG A 1146 43.98 -50.19 -67.92
CA ARG A 1146 44.34 -49.02 -67.08
C ARG A 1146 43.58 -48.91 -65.76
N LEU A 1147 42.50 -49.65 -65.57
CA LEU A 1147 41.73 -49.66 -64.31
C LEU A 1147 42.27 -50.67 -63.29
N ALA A 1148 42.98 -51.71 -63.73
CA ALA A 1148 43.63 -52.69 -62.84
C ALA A 1148 44.78 -52.08 -62.00
N GLU A 1149 45.50 -51.10 -62.55
CA GLU A 1149 46.60 -50.42 -61.87
C GLU A 1149 46.12 -49.47 -60.76
N ILE A 1150 44.92 -48.88 -60.92
CA ILE A 1150 44.31 -47.97 -59.94
C ILE A 1150 43.68 -48.76 -58.77
N VAL A 1151 43.16 -49.96 -59.04
CA VAL A 1151 42.58 -50.84 -58.01
C VAL A 1151 43.69 -51.53 -57.17
N ALA A 1152 44.83 -51.86 -57.77
CA ALA A 1152 46.00 -52.37 -57.03
C ALA A 1152 46.59 -51.34 -56.05
N GLY A 1153 46.63 -50.05 -56.42
CA GLY A 1153 47.10 -48.97 -55.54
C GLY A 1153 46.14 -48.60 -54.38
N LEU A 1154 44.88 -49.02 -54.44
CA LEU A 1154 43.90 -48.83 -53.35
C LEU A 1154 43.98 -49.95 -52.29
N GLY A 1155 44.46 -51.15 -52.65
CA GLY A 1155 44.68 -52.26 -51.72
C GLY A 1155 45.84 -52.03 -50.74
N GLU A 1156 46.96 -51.46 -51.21
CA GLU A 1156 48.14 -51.19 -50.36
C GLU A 1156 47.88 -50.07 -49.33
N ARG A 1157 46.97 -49.12 -49.63
CA ARG A 1157 46.55 -48.07 -48.68
C ARG A 1157 45.59 -48.56 -47.59
N ALA A 1158 44.87 -49.67 -47.81
CA ALA A 1158 44.00 -50.27 -46.81
C ALA A 1158 44.79 -51.10 -45.77
N GLN A 1159 45.87 -51.78 -46.18
CA GLN A 1159 46.75 -52.51 -45.27
C GLN A 1159 47.56 -51.60 -44.33
N MET A 1160 48.01 -50.43 -44.79
CA MET A 1160 48.68 -49.44 -43.91
C MET A 1160 47.76 -48.87 -42.82
N LEU A 1161 46.45 -48.82 -43.05
CA LEU A 1161 45.46 -48.31 -42.08
C LEU A 1161 45.07 -49.36 -41.03
N GLU A 1162 45.17 -50.67 -41.34
CA GLU A 1162 44.99 -51.75 -40.36
C GLU A 1162 46.21 -51.92 -39.42
N GLU A 1163 47.44 -51.70 -39.91
CA GLU A 1163 48.64 -51.74 -39.05
C GLU A 1163 48.74 -50.55 -38.09
N LEU A 1164 48.28 -49.35 -38.48
CA LEU A 1164 48.25 -48.16 -37.61
C LEU A 1164 47.18 -48.22 -36.50
N MET A 1165 46.17 -49.09 -36.63
CA MET A 1165 45.17 -49.33 -35.57
C MET A 1165 45.58 -50.47 -34.61
N GLY A 1166 46.63 -51.23 -34.91
CA GLY A 1166 47.15 -52.33 -34.10
C GLY A 1166 48.15 -51.93 -33.00
N GLU A 1167 48.69 -50.70 -33.00
CA GLU A 1167 49.77 -50.28 -32.09
C GLU A 1167 49.35 -49.41 -30.89
N ALA A 1168 48.06 -49.22 -30.62
CA ALA A 1168 47.57 -48.49 -29.43
C ALA A 1168 46.94 -49.42 -28.38
N GLY A 1169 47.75 -50.31 -27.79
CA GLY A 1169 47.37 -51.12 -26.63
C GLY A 1169 48.02 -50.63 -25.33
N LEU A 1170 47.23 -50.15 -24.36
CA LEU A 1170 47.62 -50.02 -22.94
C LEU A 1170 46.47 -50.41 -22.00
N LEU A 1171 46.71 -51.51 -21.28
CA LEU A 1171 46.33 -51.88 -19.89
C LEU A 1171 44.91 -52.39 -19.57
N HIS A 1172 44.83 -53.71 -19.40
CA HIS A 1172 43.94 -54.40 -18.47
C HIS A 1172 44.37 -54.23 -16.99
N PRO A 1173 43.42 -54.16 -16.05
CA PRO A 1173 43.61 -54.57 -14.66
C PRO A 1173 42.87 -55.90 -14.29
N PRO A 1174 43.15 -56.48 -13.10
CA PRO A 1174 43.17 -57.93 -12.79
C PRO A 1174 41.90 -58.46 -12.06
N PRO A 1175 41.81 -59.77 -11.70
CA PRO A 1175 40.63 -60.35 -11.07
C PRO A 1175 40.58 -60.14 -9.54
N LEU A 1176 39.35 -60.05 -9.02
CA LEU A 1176 38.99 -59.95 -7.60
C LEU A 1176 39.38 -61.21 -6.79
N PRO A 1177 39.73 -61.08 -5.50
CA PRO A 1177 39.57 -62.14 -4.50
C PRO A 1177 38.26 -62.00 -3.70
N GLN A 1178 37.85 -63.13 -3.12
CA GLN A 1178 36.53 -63.53 -2.57
C GLN A 1178 35.95 -62.69 -1.45
#